data_AF-A0A818NY15-F1
#
_entry.id   AF-A0A818NY15-F1
#
_cell.length_a   1.000
_cell.length_b   1.000
_cell.length_c   1.000
_cell.angle_alpha   90.00
_cell.angle_beta   90.00
_cell.angle_gamma   90.00
#
_symmetry.space_group_name_H-M   'P 1'
#
loop_
_entity.id
_entity.type
_entity.pdbx_description
1 polymer ?
#
loop_
_entity_poly.entity_id
_entity_poly.type
_entity_poly.pdbx_seq_one_letter_code
_entity_poly.pdbx_strand_id
1 'polypeptide(L)'
;MAAVRLYTMEWRDEPLCKLLNEALKSDRQDELKPWLPYLQLFRAGVERLPQFEGECSSSSVSKHETNQIPSTISADNYHETKSSSKSKHDDNQNVVDTSSGDICTLIIRLTDVDCENKASKSIEGYQNKSIATLEEALNPIKNIIPQLDDYIRRAKKRAHTTSSNVLTVDESAAIYLYTMQLNDQCFSRMLNRALRCEDQTDLKKYWFSYLGLICSALTKLPSVKGHVYQGVTSKTEKKYPKNEIITWWGITSCTQTPDNIVSSLSDEKLTLLNIKILNGKDISAYSCNSNETEIILLPGTRLRVNDMSYNTNFNIDEIDLEEIDDETLQSETIRQKTKHRISKDGSFDKTWLECRFKDREGTTILKPDECEEYLTDPPEKIDKRILDRIKGSMFGLVLGDALGAHVEFRPHSYMLVNQVTDLRGGGTWGLEKGQFTDDGSMALCLANSLVARRGFEPYDQLVRYKWWFRHGYMSSTGSCFDIGESTRKALRTFEDRQKEFAEKYNIPLEEIDFLSDKQLLKDFPIYCSSDGAAGNGVLMRLAPVPLFFYRSPEVAVRFSGISGEITHGDKKAVDACRYYGALIVATMGNIDKNKLLSEEYYSSKIKELFQNDPLDVEIANIAKGSFKKEKGYDAGIRGKGYVVNSLEAALWAFWSTHSFEEGARAAVNLGDDTDTTAAIYGQLAGAHYGYEKLPQEWVNCVYSKRFIECLCKWIAYEGSQLGFNN
;
A
#
# COMPACT_ATOMS: atom_id res chain seq x y z
N MET A 1 -20.26 -38.64 -12.29
CA MET A 1 -19.02 -38.32 -11.55
C MET A 1 -17.83 -39.20 -11.95
N ALA A 2 -17.85 -40.53 -11.75
CA ALA A 2 -16.72 -41.39 -12.18
C ALA A 2 -16.44 -41.31 -13.69
N ALA A 3 -17.49 -41.32 -14.54
CA ALA A 3 -17.35 -41.12 -15.98
C ALA A 3 -16.74 -39.75 -16.34
N VAL A 4 -17.13 -38.68 -15.64
CA VAL A 4 -16.59 -37.32 -15.82
C VAL A 4 -15.12 -37.25 -15.44
N ARG A 5 -14.71 -37.93 -14.36
CA ARG A 5 -13.29 -38.05 -13.98
C ARG A 5 -12.50 -38.89 -14.98
N LEU A 6 -13.08 -39.98 -15.50
CA LEU A 6 -12.43 -40.82 -16.51
C LEU A 6 -12.13 -40.04 -17.79
N TYR A 7 -12.96 -39.07 -18.17
CA TYR A 7 -12.77 -38.23 -19.36
C TYR A 7 -11.48 -37.40 -19.27
N THR A 8 -11.11 -36.98 -18.05
CA THR A 8 -9.93 -36.16 -17.77
C THR A 8 -8.70 -36.98 -17.37
N MET A 9 -8.77 -38.31 -17.41
CA MET A 9 -7.66 -39.20 -17.06
C MET A 9 -6.92 -39.66 -18.32
N GLU A 10 -5.59 -39.72 -18.25
CA GLU A 10 -4.73 -40.26 -19.31
C GLU A 10 -4.65 -41.79 -19.22
N TRP A 11 -4.69 -42.46 -20.37
CA TRP A 11 -4.64 -43.92 -20.46
C TRP A 11 -3.67 -44.34 -21.57
N ARG A 12 -2.51 -44.93 -21.21
CA ARG A 12 -1.49 -45.42 -22.16
C ARG A 12 -1.18 -44.40 -23.27
N ASP A 13 -0.63 -43.26 -22.88
CA ASP A 13 -0.08 -42.22 -23.76
C ASP A 13 -1.09 -41.43 -24.61
N GLU A 14 -2.40 -41.72 -24.53
CA GLU A 14 -3.45 -40.86 -25.09
C GLU A 14 -4.60 -40.58 -24.11
N PRO A 15 -5.00 -39.31 -23.91
CA PRO A 15 -6.15 -38.98 -23.08
C PRO A 15 -7.43 -39.63 -23.64
N LEU A 16 -8.29 -40.17 -22.76
CA LEU A 16 -9.60 -40.71 -23.17
C LEU A 16 -10.43 -39.65 -23.92
N CYS A 17 -10.28 -38.37 -23.56
CA CYS A 17 -10.93 -37.27 -24.26
C CYS A 17 -10.45 -37.11 -25.71
N LYS A 18 -9.19 -37.43 -26.02
CA LYS A 18 -8.64 -37.38 -27.38
C LYS A 18 -9.24 -38.49 -28.24
N LEU A 19 -9.20 -39.73 -27.76
CA LEU A 19 -9.79 -40.90 -28.43
C LEU A 19 -11.30 -40.73 -28.67
N LEU A 20 -12.02 -40.19 -27.68
CA LEU A 20 -13.45 -39.91 -27.81
C LEU A 20 -13.72 -38.76 -28.80
N ASN A 21 -12.90 -37.71 -28.80
CA ASN A 21 -13.04 -36.60 -29.75
C ASN A 21 -12.71 -37.04 -31.18
N GLU A 22 -11.77 -37.95 -31.37
CA GLU A 22 -11.47 -38.56 -32.67
C GLU A 22 -12.62 -39.44 -33.15
N ALA A 23 -13.18 -40.27 -32.27
CA ALA A 23 -14.37 -41.05 -32.60
C ALA A 23 -15.58 -40.16 -32.95
N LEU A 24 -15.80 -39.06 -32.21
CA LEU A 24 -16.87 -38.08 -32.49
C LEU A 24 -16.67 -37.29 -33.78
N LYS A 25 -15.43 -37.13 -34.24
CA LYS A 25 -15.08 -36.49 -35.52
C LYS A 25 -15.12 -37.45 -36.70
N SER A 26 -15.23 -38.76 -36.45
CA SER A 26 -15.31 -39.78 -37.50
C SER A 26 -16.73 -39.87 -38.06
N ASP A 27 -16.85 -39.89 -39.39
CA ASP A 27 -18.12 -40.12 -40.10
C ASP A 27 -18.59 -41.59 -40.02
N ARG A 28 -17.83 -42.47 -39.35
CA ARG A 28 -18.15 -43.89 -39.19
C ARG A 28 -18.91 -44.15 -37.89
N GLN A 29 -20.22 -44.38 -37.98
CA GLN A 29 -21.06 -44.71 -36.80
C GLN A 29 -20.59 -45.95 -36.04
N ASP A 30 -19.89 -46.86 -36.71
CA ASP A 30 -19.36 -48.11 -36.15
C ASP A 30 -18.30 -47.85 -35.06
N GLU A 31 -17.55 -46.76 -35.20
CA GLU A 31 -16.52 -46.35 -34.24
C GLU A 31 -17.10 -45.67 -33.01
N LEU A 32 -18.30 -45.08 -33.13
CA LEU A 32 -19.00 -44.45 -32.02
C LEU A 32 -19.77 -45.45 -31.15
N LYS A 33 -20.17 -46.59 -31.74
CA LYS A 33 -21.03 -47.59 -31.11
C LYS A 33 -20.48 -48.13 -29.77
N PRO A 34 -19.17 -48.38 -29.60
CA PRO A 34 -18.60 -48.79 -28.31
C PRO A 34 -18.64 -47.69 -27.24
N TRP A 35 -18.69 -46.42 -27.63
CA TRP A 35 -18.66 -45.27 -26.72
C TRP A 35 -20.04 -44.87 -26.17
N LEU A 36 -21.14 -45.33 -26.78
CA LEU A 36 -22.51 -44.97 -26.41
C LEU A 36 -22.83 -45.14 -24.91
N PRO A 37 -22.50 -46.27 -24.25
CA PRO A 37 -22.76 -46.44 -22.82
C PRO A 37 -21.98 -45.44 -21.95
N TYR A 38 -20.74 -45.14 -22.35
CA TYR A 38 -19.89 -44.17 -21.66
C TYR A 38 -20.42 -42.74 -21.84
N LEU A 39 -20.79 -42.35 -23.06
CA LEU A 39 -21.35 -41.03 -23.38
C LEU A 39 -22.65 -40.75 -22.63
N GLN A 40 -23.51 -41.76 -22.45
CA GLN A 40 -24.73 -41.64 -21.64
C GLN A 40 -24.42 -41.35 -20.16
N LEU A 41 -23.45 -42.06 -19.58
CA LEU A 41 -23.01 -41.85 -18.20
C LEU A 41 -22.26 -40.52 -18.02
N PHE A 42 -21.48 -40.12 -19.01
CA PHE A 42 -20.75 -38.85 -19.02
C PHE A 42 -21.73 -37.67 -19.08
N ARG A 43 -22.68 -37.68 -20.01
CA ARG A 43 -23.73 -36.66 -20.15
C ARG A 43 -24.55 -36.50 -18.87
N ALA A 44 -25.06 -37.61 -18.32
CA ALA A 44 -25.81 -37.60 -17.07
C ALA A 44 -24.95 -37.11 -15.87
N GLY A 45 -23.63 -37.26 -15.95
CA GLY A 45 -22.68 -36.71 -14.98
C GLY A 45 -22.49 -35.21 -15.10
N VAL A 46 -22.36 -34.70 -16.33
CA VAL A 46 -22.19 -33.26 -16.63
C VAL A 46 -23.46 -32.48 -16.33
N GLU A 47 -24.64 -33.00 -16.69
CA GLU A 47 -25.94 -32.35 -16.42
C GLU A 47 -26.25 -32.20 -14.92
N ARG A 48 -25.55 -32.95 -14.06
CA ARG A 48 -25.67 -32.87 -12.59
C ARG A 48 -24.59 -32.02 -11.93
N LEU A 49 -23.67 -31.45 -12.71
CA LEU A 49 -22.73 -30.45 -12.19
C LEU A 49 -23.46 -29.11 -12.02
N PRO A 50 -23.10 -28.30 -11.01
CA PRO A 50 -23.70 -26.97 -10.83
C PRO A 50 -23.50 -26.14 -12.10
N GLN A 51 -24.59 -25.64 -12.68
CA GLN A 51 -24.52 -24.77 -13.85
C GLN A 51 -23.95 -23.41 -13.44
N PHE A 52 -22.89 -22.98 -14.12
CA PHE A 52 -22.37 -21.62 -14.04
C PHE A 52 -23.26 -20.73 -14.91
N GLU A 53 -24.11 -19.90 -14.29
CA GLU A 53 -24.71 -18.75 -14.96
C GLU A 53 -23.68 -17.61 -14.98
N GLY A 54 -22.94 -17.54 -16.08
CA GLY A 54 -22.14 -16.38 -16.46
C GLY A 54 -22.60 -15.95 -17.84
N GLU A 55 -23.27 -14.80 -17.91
CA GLU A 55 -23.74 -14.18 -19.15
C GLU A 55 -22.57 -13.97 -20.13
N CYS A 56 -22.46 -14.84 -21.14
CA CYS A 56 -21.69 -14.55 -22.34
C CYS A 56 -22.67 -14.02 -23.38
N SER A 57 -22.65 -12.70 -23.55
CA SER A 57 -23.41 -11.98 -24.56
C SER A 57 -23.15 -12.55 -25.96
N SER A 58 -24.25 -12.84 -26.64
CA SER A 58 -24.28 -13.31 -28.01
C SER A 58 -23.76 -12.24 -28.97
N SER A 59 -22.68 -12.54 -29.70
CA SER A 59 -22.36 -11.86 -30.96
C SER A 59 -22.07 -12.89 -32.06
N SER A 60 -23.09 -13.10 -32.89
CA SER A 60 -23.03 -13.33 -34.34
C SER A 60 -21.85 -14.13 -34.91
N VAL A 61 -22.09 -15.41 -35.24
CA VAL A 61 -21.31 -16.12 -36.27
C VAL A 61 -22.17 -16.21 -37.53
N SER A 62 -21.79 -15.40 -38.52
CA SER A 62 -22.30 -15.46 -39.90
C SER A 62 -21.61 -16.58 -40.67
N LYS A 63 -22.43 -17.24 -41.50
CA LYS A 63 -22.07 -18.20 -42.56
C LYS A 63 -20.92 -17.72 -43.44
N HIS A 64 -20.04 -18.66 -43.81
CA HIS A 64 -19.29 -18.84 -45.06
C HIS A 64 -18.27 -19.96 -44.76
N GLU A 65 -17.83 -20.86 -45.63
CA GLU A 65 -18.28 -21.42 -46.90
C GLU A 65 -17.33 -22.59 -47.13
N THR A 66 -17.83 -23.70 -47.66
CA THR A 66 -17.04 -24.87 -48.07
C THR A 66 -16.02 -24.52 -49.15
N ASN A 67 -14.77 -24.99 -49.02
CA ASN A 67 -13.91 -25.26 -50.17
C ASN A 67 -12.96 -26.45 -49.91
N GLN A 68 -13.01 -27.41 -50.83
CA GLN A 68 -12.14 -28.58 -51.00
C GLN A 68 -10.69 -28.13 -51.32
N ILE A 69 -9.65 -28.96 -51.14
CA ILE A 69 -8.96 -29.86 -52.13
C ILE A 69 -7.52 -30.06 -51.56
N PRO A 70 -6.67 -31.10 -51.83
CA PRO A 70 -6.85 -32.52 -52.17
C PRO A 70 -5.99 -33.49 -51.31
N SER A 71 -6.26 -34.78 -51.46
CA SER A 71 -5.38 -35.92 -51.18
C SER A 71 -4.24 -36.05 -52.21
N THR A 72 -3.02 -36.39 -51.76
CA THR A 72 -2.00 -37.19 -52.50
C THR A 72 -0.86 -37.58 -51.52
N ILE A 73 -0.60 -38.89 -51.31
CA ILE A 73 0.63 -39.65 -51.70
C ILE A 73 1.86 -39.23 -50.84
N SER A 74 2.65 -40.08 -50.16
CA SER A 74 2.83 -41.54 -50.09
C SER A 74 3.64 -41.89 -48.84
N ALA A 75 3.41 -43.08 -48.30
CA ALA A 75 4.39 -43.80 -47.50
C ALA A 75 5.56 -44.27 -48.38
N ASP A 76 6.77 -44.22 -47.83
CA ASP A 76 7.84 -45.21 -48.01
C ASP A 76 9.14 -44.59 -47.48
N ASN A 77 9.74 -45.16 -46.44
CA ASN A 77 11.03 -45.86 -46.58
C ASN A 77 11.79 -46.20 -45.28
N TYR A 78 12.19 -47.48 -45.21
CA TYR A 78 13.35 -48.10 -44.54
C TYR A 78 13.42 -48.09 -42.99
N HIS A 79 13.92 -49.11 -42.30
CA HIS A 79 13.95 -50.58 -42.42
C HIS A 79 14.67 -51.03 -41.13
N GLU A 80 14.22 -52.14 -40.54
CA GLU A 80 14.93 -52.84 -39.47
C GLU A 80 16.40 -53.16 -39.82
N THR A 81 17.29 -53.16 -38.83
CA THR A 81 18.28 -54.25 -38.70
C THR A 81 18.50 -54.62 -37.23
N LYS A 82 18.02 -55.81 -36.87
CA LYS A 82 18.46 -56.59 -35.70
C LYS A 82 19.82 -57.21 -36.02
N SER A 83 20.74 -57.24 -35.06
CA SER A 83 21.74 -58.31 -34.99
C SER A 83 21.97 -58.75 -33.54
N SER A 84 21.99 -60.07 -33.38
CA SER A 84 22.04 -60.81 -32.13
C SER A 84 23.47 -61.29 -31.82
N SER A 85 23.88 -61.27 -30.56
CA SER A 85 24.76 -62.32 -30.03
C SER A 85 24.57 -62.50 -28.51
N LYS A 86 24.45 -63.76 -28.10
CA LYS A 86 24.24 -64.23 -26.72
C LYS A 86 25.60 -64.42 -26.04
N SER A 87 25.75 -63.98 -24.79
CA SER A 87 26.54 -64.69 -23.77
C SER A 87 25.93 -64.50 -22.38
N LYS A 88 26.11 -65.52 -21.54
CA LYS A 88 25.36 -65.86 -20.32
C LYS A 88 25.73 -65.00 -19.10
N HIS A 89 24.73 -64.83 -18.23
CA HIS A 89 24.74 -64.64 -16.77
C HIS A 89 26.03 -64.18 -16.07
N ASP A 90 25.95 -63.04 -15.37
CA ASP A 90 26.12 -63.00 -13.91
C ASP A 90 25.47 -61.74 -13.31
N ASP A 91 24.82 -61.93 -12.17
CA ASP A 91 24.04 -60.94 -11.42
C ASP A 91 24.94 -59.84 -10.82
N ASN A 92 24.72 -58.58 -11.21
CA ASN A 92 24.84 -57.38 -10.37
C ASN A 92 24.57 -56.11 -11.22
N GLN A 93 23.32 -55.65 -11.25
CA GLN A 93 22.99 -54.30 -11.72
C GLN A 93 22.55 -53.43 -10.53
N ASN A 94 23.53 -52.76 -9.93
CA ASN A 94 23.37 -51.40 -9.44
C ASN A 94 23.93 -50.48 -10.55
N VAL A 95 23.10 -50.15 -11.52
CA VAL A 95 23.34 -48.99 -12.40
C VAL A 95 22.00 -48.26 -12.47
N VAL A 96 21.88 -47.22 -11.65
CA VAL A 96 20.80 -46.25 -11.79
C VAL A 96 21.18 -45.42 -13.02
N ASP A 97 20.37 -45.56 -14.07
CA ASP A 97 20.47 -44.75 -15.29
C ASP A 97 19.96 -43.33 -14.96
N THR A 98 20.82 -42.46 -14.43
CA THR A 98 20.45 -41.13 -13.89
C THR A 98 20.71 -39.95 -14.82
N SER A 99 21.21 -40.12 -16.04
CA SER A 99 21.65 -38.93 -16.82
C SER A 99 20.60 -38.33 -17.77
N SER A 100 19.64 -39.11 -18.26
CA SER A 100 18.68 -38.66 -19.28
C SER A 100 17.35 -38.15 -18.72
N GLY A 101 16.87 -38.70 -17.59
CA GLY A 101 15.61 -38.28 -16.96
C GLY A 101 15.67 -36.92 -16.25
N ASP A 102 16.81 -36.59 -15.63
CA ASP A 102 17.01 -35.36 -14.86
C ASP A 102 16.98 -34.11 -15.77
N ILE A 103 17.57 -34.22 -16.97
CA ILE A 103 17.60 -33.17 -18.00
C ILE A 103 16.19 -32.93 -18.56
N CYS A 104 15.43 -33.98 -18.89
CA CYS A 104 14.05 -33.84 -19.36
C CYS A 104 13.14 -33.16 -18.33
N THR A 105 13.34 -33.46 -17.03
CA THR A 105 12.55 -32.84 -15.96
C THR A 105 12.83 -31.34 -15.82
N LEU A 106 14.10 -30.94 -15.94
CA LEU A 106 14.48 -29.53 -15.90
C LEU A 106 13.96 -28.77 -17.12
N ILE A 107 14.12 -29.33 -18.33
CA ILE A 107 13.58 -28.74 -19.57
C ILE A 107 12.07 -28.52 -19.46
N ILE A 108 11.33 -29.49 -18.91
CA ILE A 108 9.90 -29.32 -18.63
C ILE A 108 9.66 -28.11 -17.72
N ARG A 109 10.40 -27.92 -16.63
CA ARG A 109 10.22 -26.76 -15.74
C ARG A 109 10.64 -25.44 -16.36
N LEU A 110 11.68 -25.46 -17.20
CA LEU A 110 12.15 -24.30 -17.97
C LEU A 110 11.17 -23.91 -19.10
N THR A 111 10.20 -24.77 -19.43
CA THR A 111 9.22 -24.56 -20.51
C THR A 111 7.75 -24.55 -20.03
N ASP A 112 7.48 -24.94 -18.78
CA ASP A 112 6.15 -24.99 -18.13
C ASP A 112 5.65 -23.61 -17.66
N VAL A 113 5.60 -22.68 -18.62
CA VAL A 113 4.99 -21.36 -18.43
C VAL A 113 3.80 -21.23 -19.37
N ASP A 114 2.63 -21.61 -18.89
CA ASP A 114 1.40 -21.00 -19.40
C ASP A 114 1.33 -19.59 -18.82
N CYS A 115 1.37 -18.62 -19.71
CA CYS A 115 1.65 -17.20 -19.49
C CYS A 115 0.99 -16.60 -18.23
N GLU A 116 1.77 -15.89 -17.41
CA GLU A 116 1.29 -15.16 -16.23
C GLU A 116 0.27 -14.07 -16.65
N ASN A 117 -0.91 -14.04 -16.01
CA ASN A 117 -2.01 -13.15 -16.39
C ASN A 117 -1.88 -11.74 -15.80
N LYS A 118 -2.47 -10.77 -16.52
CA LYS A 118 -2.32 -9.33 -16.36
C LYS A 118 -2.85 -8.73 -15.03
N ALA A 119 -3.57 -9.49 -14.21
CA ALA A 119 -4.08 -9.03 -12.92
C ALA A 119 -4.68 -10.21 -12.12
N SER A 120 -3.86 -11.12 -11.60
CA SER A 120 -4.39 -12.03 -10.57
C SER A 120 -4.46 -11.27 -9.23
N LYS A 121 -5.55 -11.51 -8.48
CA LYS A 121 -5.72 -10.98 -7.12
C LYS A 121 -4.48 -11.34 -6.28
N SER A 122 -4.09 -10.43 -5.39
CA SER A 122 -3.03 -10.69 -4.40
C SER A 122 -3.28 -12.02 -3.70
N ILE A 123 -2.25 -12.87 -3.60
CA ILE A 123 -2.32 -14.15 -2.88
C ILE A 123 -1.81 -13.87 -1.46
N GLU A 124 -2.72 -13.76 -0.51
CA GLU A 124 -2.43 -13.40 0.88
C GLU A 124 -2.92 -14.45 1.87
N GLY A 125 -2.25 -14.52 3.03
CA GLY A 125 -2.66 -15.34 4.17
C GLY A 125 -1.93 -16.68 4.30
N TYR A 126 -1.12 -17.08 3.31
CA TYR A 126 -0.27 -18.26 3.43
C TYR A 126 0.91 -18.03 4.40
N GLN A 127 1.33 -16.77 4.59
CA GLN A 127 2.44 -16.40 5.49
C GLN A 127 2.11 -16.63 6.97
N ASN A 128 0.82 -16.62 7.34
CA ASN A 128 0.37 -16.76 8.73
C ASN A 128 0.21 -18.23 9.18
N LYS A 129 0.58 -19.20 8.33
CA LYS A 129 0.46 -20.63 8.63
C LYS A 129 1.73 -21.12 9.32
N SER A 130 1.73 -21.16 10.65
CA SER A 130 2.75 -21.89 11.42
C SER A 130 2.58 -23.39 11.17
N ILE A 131 3.52 -24.00 10.45
CA ILE A 131 3.50 -25.43 10.12
C ILE A 131 4.80 -26.07 10.56
N ALA A 132 4.72 -27.23 11.20
CA ALA A 132 5.87 -27.88 11.80
C ALA A 132 6.56 -28.88 10.85
N THR A 133 5.84 -29.52 9.91
CA THR A 133 6.40 -30.58 9.04
C THR A 133 5.86 -30.58 7.59
N LEU A 134 6.62 -31.20 6.67
CA LEU A 134 6.24 -31.36 5.25
C LEU A 134 4.99 -32.24 5.07
N GLU A 135 4.80 -33.27 5.90
CA GLU A 135 3.61 -34.13 5.87
C GLU A 135 2.35 -33.34 6.22
N GLU A 136 2.41 -32.50 7.25
CA GLU A 136 1.29 -31.62 7.63
C GLU A 136 0.97 -30.63 6.51
N ALA A 137 2.01 -30.06 5.88
CA ALA A 137 1.86 -29.11 4.79
C ALA A 137 1.14 -29.72 3.57
N LEU A 138 1.36 -31.02 3.30
CA LEU A 138 0.84 -31.76 2.16
C LEU A 138 -0.41 -32.59 2.45
N ASN A 139 -0.85 -32.67 3.70
CA ASN A 139 -2.03 -33.43 4.10
C ASN A 139 -3.29 -33.12 3.26
N PRO A 140 -3.59 -31.85 2.88
CA PRO A 140 -4.74 -31.53 2.04
C PRO A 140 -4.75 -32.22 0.66
N ILE A 141 -3.58 -32.56 0.12
CA ILE A 141 -3.42 -33.16 -1.23
C ILE A 141 -3.00 -34.63 -1.21
N LYS A 142 -2.90 -35.24 -0.03
CA LYS A 142 -2.48 -36.64 0.15
C LYS A 142 -3.31 -37.65 -0.64
N ASN A 143 -4.60 -37.38 -0.80
CA ASN A 143 -5.51 -38.25 -1.57
C ASN A 143 -5.58 -37.89 -3.06
N ILE A 144 -4.91 -36.82 -3.48
CA ILE A 144 -4.89 -36.33 -4.86
C ILE A 144 -3.68 -36.92 -5.60
N ILE A 145 -2.52 -36.97 -4.94
CA ILE A 145 -1.26 -37.44 -5.53
C ILE A 145 -1.00 -38.90 -5.09
N PRO A 146 -1.06 -39.88 -6.00
CA PRO A 146 -0.76 -41.26 -5.67
C PRO A 146 0.69 -41.40 -5.15
N GLN A 147 0.86 -42.20 -4.09
CA GLN A 147 2.17 -42.49 -3.49
C GLN A 147 2.90 -41.26 -2.91
N LEU A 148 2.20 -40.18 -2.59
CA LEU A 148 2.80 -38.95 -2.01
C LEU A 148 3.69 -39.22 -0.79
N ASP A 149 3.29 -40.16 0.08
CA ASP A 149 4.08 -40.54 1.26
C ASP A 149 5.47 -41.10 0.91
N ASP A 150 5.61 -41.77 -0.23
CA ASP A 150 6.90 -42.27 -0.70
C ASP A 150 7.80 -41.15 -1.22
N TYR A 151 7.21 -40.20 -1.95
CA TYR A 151 7.92 -39.01 -2.44
C TYR A 151 8.39 -38.12 -1.29
N ILE A 152 7.55 -37.90 -0.27
CA ILE A 152 7.94 -37.18 0.96
C ILE A 152 9.13 -37.88 1.63
N ARG A 153 9.08 -39.21 1.76
CA ARG A 153 10.17 -39.99 2.37
C ARG A 153 11.49 -39.85 1.60
N ARG A 154 11.43 -39.91 0.26
CA ARG A 154 12.60 -39.71 -0.61
C ARG A 154 13.17 -38.30 -0.49
N ALA A 155 12.31 -37.28 -0.51
CA ALA A 155 12.72 -35.88 -0.35
C ALA A 155 13.42 -35.64 1.00
N LYS A 156 12.84 -36.13 2.11
CA LYS A 156 13.46 -36.03 3.44
C LYS A 156 14.80 -36.75 3.54
N LYS A 157 14.90 -37.97 2.98
CA LYS A 157 16.16 -38.73 2.96
C LYS A 157 17.27 -37.96 2.26
N ARG A 158 16.96 -37.26 1.17
CA ARG A 158 17.93 -36.44 0.44
C ARG A 158 18.28 -35.14 1.17
N ALA A 159 17.29 -34.48 1.77
CA ALA A 159 17.50 -33.28 2.60
C ALA A 159 18.52 -33.51 3.74
N HIS A 160 18.51 -34.70 4.37
CA HIS A 160 19.50 -35.07 5.38
C HIS A 160 20.94 -35.18 4.87
N THR A 161 21.15 -35.31 3.56
CA THR A 161 22.49 -35.44 2.96
C THR A 161 23.09 -34.10 2.52
N THR A 162 22.30 -33.03 2.51
CA THR A 162 22.74 -31.69 2.12
C THR A 162 23.26 -30.97 3.36
N SER A 163 24.58 -30.84 3.51
CA SER A 163 25.30 -30.40 4.73
C SER A 163 25.11 -28.93 5.15
N SER A 164 24.12 -28.22 4.61
CA SER A 164 23.90 -26.78 4.84
C SER A 164 22.92 -26.55 5.99
N ASN A 165 23.40 -26.00 7.10
CA ASN A 165 22.61 -25.68 8.31
C ASN A 165 21.60 -24.52 8.13
N VAL A 166 21.34 -24.05 6.90
CA VAL A 166 20.48 -22.87 6.66
C VAL A 166 18.99 -23.21 6.69
N LEU A 167 18.62 -24.40 6.19
CA LEU A 167 17.23 -24.85 6.11
C LEU A 167 16.95 -25.99 7.07
N THR A 168 15.71 -26.10 7.56
CA THR A 168 15.28 -27.33 8.23
C THR A 168 15.18 -28.48 7.24
N VAL A 169 15.12 -29.71 7.75
CA VAL A 169 14.94 -30.91 6.91
C VAL A 169 13.66 -30.81 6.08
N ASP A 170 12.56 -30.34 6.67
CA ASP A 170 11.28 -30.18 5.99
C ASP A 170 11.30 -29.07 4.94
N GLU A 171 11.99 -27.96 5.21
CA GLU A 171 12.18 -26.87 4.25
C GLU A 171 13.02 -27.30 3.04
N SER A 172 14.14 -28.00 3.29
CA SER A 172 14.96 -28.56 2.22
C SER A 172 14.21 -29.65 1.44
N ALA A 173 13.43 -30.49 2.13
CA ALA A 173 12.63 -31.53 1.49
C ALA A 173 11.48 -30.94 0.65
N ALA A 174 10.92 -29.79 1.04
CA ALA A 174 9.93 -29.08 0.23
C ALA A 174 10.53 -28.61 -1.10
N ILE A 175 11.71 -27.99 -1.09
CA ILE A 175 12.40 -27.60 -2.33
C ILE A 175 12.71 -28.83 -3.19
N TYR A 176 13.22 -29.90 -2.56
CA TYR A 176 13.52 -31.13 -3.29
C TYR A 176 12.27 -31.73 -3.94
N LEU A 177 11.19 -31.88 -3.19
CA LEU A 177 9.91 -32.42 -3.69
C LEU A 177 9.36 -31.59 -4.85
N TYR A 178 9.46 -30.26 -4.76
CA TYR A 178 9.04 -29.36 -5.84
C TYR A 178 9.76 -29.66 -7.16
N THR A 179 11.04 -30.04 -7.07
CA THR A 179 11.86 -30.38 -8.23
C THR A 179 11.71 -31.83 -8.69
N MET A 180 11.06 -32.72 -7.94
CA MET A 180 10.92 -34.11 -8.37
C MET A 180 9.94 -34.28 -9.54
N GLN A 181 10.26 -35.18 -10.48
CA GLN A 181 9.28 -35.72 -11.43
C GLN A 181 8.47 -36.83 -10.74
N LEU A 182 7.14 -36.68 -10.67
CA LEU A 182 6.24 -37.67 -10.05
C LEU A 182 5.49 -38.46 -11.13
N ASN A 183 6.13 -39.40 -11.84
CA ASN A 183 5.52 -40.11 -12.99
C ASN A 183 4.86 -39.11 -13.99
N ASP A 184 3.74 -39.48 -14.63
CA ASP A 184 2.97 -38.65 -15.59
C ASP A 184 2.35 -37.36 -14.97
N GLN A 185 2.69 -37.00 -13.72
CA GLN A 185 2.19 -35.81 -13.01
C GLN A 185 3.35 -34.99 -12.46
N CYS A 186 3.55 -33.76 -12.95
CA CYS A 186 4.56 -32.87 -12.37
C CYS A 186 3.94 -32.08 -11.19
N PHE A 187 4.48 -32.27 -9.98
CA PHE A 187 4.06 -31.54 -8.77
C PHE A 187 4.10 -30.02 -8.98
N SER A 188 5.18 -29.54 -9.62
CA SER A 188 5.38 -28.15 -10.00
C SER A 188 4.25 -27.62 -10.91
N ARG A 189 3.84 -28.39 -11.92
CA ARG A 189 2.73 -28.03 -12.82
C ARG A 189 1.44 -27.80 -12.05
N MET A 190 1.11 -28.70 -11.11
CA MET A 190 -0.12 -28.61 -10.32
C MET A 190 -0.14 -27.36 -9.43
N LEU A 191 0.98 -27.07 -8.76
CA LEU A 191 1.11 -25.88 -7.92
C LEU A 191 1.08 -24.59 -8.75
N ASN A 192 1.86 -24.53 -9.83
CA ASN A 192 1.89 -23.35 -10.70
C ASN A 192 0.54 -23.09 -11.38
N ARG A 193 -0.19 -24.14 -11.78
CA ARG A 193 -1.56 -24.01 -12.28
C ARG A 193 -2.50 -23.40 -11.23
N ALA A 194 -2.37 -23.81 -9.96
CA ALA A 194 -3.15 -23.24 -8.87
C ALA A 194 -2.77 -21.77 -8.58
N LEU A 195 -1.48 -21.43 -8.64
CA LEU A 195 -0.97 -20.07 -8.43
C LEU A 195 -1.41 -19.09 -9.53
N ARG A 196 -1.62 -19.60 -10.76
CA ARG A 196 -2.08 -18.82 -11.91
C ARG A 196 -3.61 -18.72 -12.04
N CYS A 197 -4.37 -19.47 -11.22
CA CYS A 197 -5.83 -19.48 -11.30
C CYS A 197 -6.43 -18.21 -10.66
N GLU A 198 -7.41 -17.59 -11.33
CA GLU A 198 -8.14 -16.44 -10.78
C GLU A 198 -8.98 -16.82 -9.55
N ASP A 199 -9.55 -18.03 -9.54
CA ASP A 199 -10.22 -18.59 -8.37
C ASP A 199 -9.21 -19.23 -7.42
N GLN A 200 -8.94 -18.53 -6.31
CA GLN A 200 -7.99 -18.99 -5.30
C GLN A 200 -8.58 -20.01 -4.32
N THR A 201 -9.82 -20.49 -4.51
CA THR A 201 -10.48 -21.44 -3.58
C THR A 201 -9.66 -22.72 -3.41
N ASP A 202 -9.23 -23.33 -4.51
CA ASP A 202 -8.41 -24.55 -4.48
C ASP A 202 -6.99 -24.27 -3.99
N LEU A 203 -6.42 -23.12 -4.35
CA LEU A 203 -5.10 -22.69 -3.84
C LEU A 203 -5.12 -22.57 -2.30
N LYS A 204 -6.13 -21.87 -1.75
CA LYS A 204 -6.34 -21.69 -0.30
C LYS A 204 -6.57 -23.01 0.42
N LYS A 205 -7.37 -23.89 -0.18
CA LYS A 205 -7.76 -25.16 0.42
C LYS A 205 -6.63 -26.19 0.41
N TYR A 206 -5.87 -26.28 -0.68
CA TYR A 206 -4.96 -27.40 -0.92
C TYR A 206 -3.48 -27.03 -0.80
N TRP A 207 -3.11 -25.80 -1.13
CA TRP A 207 -1.70 -25.44 -1.38
C TRP A 207 -1.13 -24.41 -0.40
N PHE A 208 -1.94 -23.61 0.29
CA PHE A 208 -1.45 -22.56 1.21
C PHE A 208 -0.47 -23.07 2.26
N SER A 209 -0.70 -24.27 2.80
CA SER A 209 0.19 -24.86 3.78
C SER A 209 1.56 -25.18 3.19
N TYR A 210 1.59 -25.81 2.02
CA TYR A 210 2.83 -26.08 1.30
C TYR A 210 3.52 -24.79 0.83
N LEU A 211 2.74 -23.81 0.34
CA LEU A 211 3.23 -22.50 -0.11
C LEU A 211 3.93 -21.73 1.03
N GLY A 212 3.35 -21.75 2.24
CA GLY A 212 4.01 -21.21 3.43
C GLY A 212 5.35 -21.86 3.73
N LEU A 213 5.41 -23.20 3.67
CA LEU A 213 6.64 -23.95 3.94
C LEU A 213 7.74 -23.69 2.90
N ILE A 214 7.42 -23.76 1.60
CA ILE A 214 8.42 -23.54 0.54
C ILE A 214 8.87 -22.07 0.49
N CYS A 215 7.98 -21.10 0.70
CA CYS A 215 8.38 -19.68 0.77
C CYS A 215 9.23 -19.38 2.01
N SER A 216 8.96 -20.02 3.16
CA SER A 216 9.85 -19.96 4.34
C SER A 216 11.26 -20.47 4.00
N ALA A 217 11.35 -21.58 3.27
CA ALA A 217 12.62 -22.12 2.81
C ALA A 217 13.35 -21.14 1.88
N LEU A 218 12.68 -20.67 0.81
CA LEU A 218 13.28 -19.81 -0.20
C LEU A 218 13.72 -18.44 0.37
N THR A 219 12.99 -17.88 1.34
CA THR A 219 13.35 -16.60 1.97
C THR A 219 14.60 -16.68 2.85
N LYS A 220 14.92 -17.86 3.41
CA LYS A 220 16.17 -18.11 4.16
C LYS A 220 17.40 -18.28 3.26
N LEU A 221 17.20 -18.56 1.97
CA LEU A 221 18.30 -18.67 1.02
C LEU A 221 18.84 -17.28 0.62
N PRO A 222 20.16 -17.12 0.42
CA PRO A 222 20.74 -15.88 -0.08
C PRO A 222 20.11 -15.45 -1.41
N SER A 223 19.90 -14.15 -1.59
CA SER A 223 19.45 -13.60 -2.87
C SER A 223 20.58 -13.55 -3.89
N VAL A 224 20.27 -13.95 -5.12
CA VAL A 224 21.14 -13.88 -6.30
C VAL A 224 20.64 -12.78 -7.23
N LYS A 225 21.59 -11.98 -7.73
CA LYS A 225 21.37 -10.91 -8.71
C LYS A 225 22.00 -11.30 -10.04
N GLY A 226 21.38 -10.93 -11.15
CA GLY A 226 21.95 -11.18 -12.48
C GLY A 226 20.88 -11.35 -13.55
N HIS A 227 21.27 -11.95 -14.67
CA HIS A 227 20.35 -12.33 -15.74
C HIS A 227 20.01 -13.81 -15.63
N VAL A 228 18.73 -14.11 -15.77
CA VAL A 228 18.21 -15.48 -15.88
C VAL A 228 17.26 -15.57 -17.07
N TYR A 229 17.12 -16.78 -17.59
CA TYR A 229 16.38 -17.08 -18.80
C TYR A 229 15.27 -18.10 -18.49
N GLN A 230 14.12 -17.91 -19.13
CA GLN A 230 12.99 -18.82 -19.04
C GLN A 230 12.27 -18.98 -20.39
N GLY A 231 11.97 -20.21 -20.78
CA GLY A 231 11.21 -20.54 -21.99
C GLY A 231 9.71 -20.55 -21.75
N VAL A 232 8.94 -20.18 -22.78
CA VAL A 232 7.47 -20.15 -22.76
C VAL A 232 6.93 -20.83 -24.01
N THR A 233 6.05 -21.83 -23.82
CA THR A 233 5.55 -22.71 -24.89
C THR A 233 4.45 -22.10 -25.78
N SER A 234 4.38 -20.77 -25.90
CA SER A 234 3.37 -20.09 -26.74
C SER A 234 3.79 -18.68 -27.15
N LYS A 235 3.20 -18.14 -28.23
CA LYS A 235 3.36 -16.72 -28.61
C LYS A 235 2.63 -15.81 -27.63
N THR A 236 3.38 -15.03 -26.86
CA THR A 236 2.87 -14.26 -25.72
C THR A 236 2.90 -12.74 -25.89
N GLU A 237 3.16 -12.21 -27.09
CA GLU A 237 3.29 -10.76 -27.37
C GLU A 237 2.14 -9.91 -26.79
N LYS A 238 0.90 -10.42 -26.80
CA LYS A 238 -0.27 -9.71 -26.23
C LYS A 238 -0.32 -9.70 -24.70
N LYS A 239 0.45 -10.55 -24.02
CA LYS A 239 0.43 -10.78 -22.57
C LYS A 239 1.57 -10.07 -21.82
N TYR A 240 2.61 -9.65 -22.54
CA TYR A 240 3.73 -8.84 -22.01
C TYR A 240 3.80 -7.48 -22.71
N PRO A 241 2.83 -6.59 -22.48
CA PRO A 241 2.86 -5.26 -23.08
C PRO A 241 4.04 -4.43 -22.56
N LYS A 242 4.76 -3.81 -23.51
CA LYS A 242 5.92 -2.96 -23.23
C LYS A 242 5.59 -1.84 -22.24
N ASN A 243 6.49 -1.60 -21.29
CA ASN A 243 6.41 -0.65 -20.16
C ASN A 243 5.34 -0.95 -19.10
N GLU A 244 4.71 -2.12 -19.13
CA GLU A 244 3.82 -2.54 -18.04
C GLU A 244 4.57 -3.36 -16.98
N ILE A 245 3.97 -3.45 -15.80
CA ILE A 245 4.44 -4.24 -14.68
C ILE A 245 3.54 -5.45 -14.54
N ILE A 246 4.13 -6.64 -14.55
CA ILE A 246 3.45 -7.90 -14.33
C ILE A 246 3.82 -8.49 -12.97
N THR A 247 2.99 -9.41 -12.49
CA THR A 247 3.23 -10.13 -11.24
C THR A 247 3.48 -11.59 -11.53
N TRP A 248 4.62 -12.07 -11.10
CA TRP A 248 5.07 -13.44 -11.31
C TRP A 248 4.68 -14.29 -10.11
N TRP A 249 3.65 -15.11 -10.26
CA TRP A 249 3.16 -15.95 -9.17
C TRP A 249 3.70 -17.37 -9.20
N GLY A 250 4.05 -17.89 -10.39
CA GLY A 250 4.65 -19.21 -10.52
C GLY A 250 6.00 -19.34 -9.78
N ILE A 251 6.22 -20.49 -9.16
CA ILE A 251 7.53 -20.88 -8.58
C ILE A 251 8.37 -21.53 -9.68
N THR A 252 8.47 -20.90 -10.84
CA THR A 252 9.17 -21.52 -11.99
C THR A 252 10.67 -21.36 -11.86
N SER A 253 11.36 -22.43 -12.23
CA SER A 253 12.82 -22.49 -12.28
C SER A 253 13.31 -21.72 -13.50
N CYS A 254 14.38 -20.96 -13.35
CA CYS A 254 15.09 -20.25 -14.41
C CYS A 254 16.55 -20.71 -14.45
N THR A 255 17.20 -20.53 -15.61
CA THR A 255 18.63 -20.85 -15.81
C THR A 255 19.44 -19.60 -16.11
N GLN A 256 20.76 -19.64 -15.84
CA GLN A 256 21.68 -18.57 -16.27
C GLN A 256 22.23 -18.82 -17.69
N THR A 257 22.00 -20.00 -18.26
CA THR A 257 22.54 -20.42 -19.57
C THR A 257 21.40 -20.73 -20.54
N PRO A 258 21.13 -19.88 -21.55
CA PRO A 258 19.99 -20.06 -22.45
C PRO A 258 20.16 -21.23 -23.43
N ASP A 259 21.38 -21.74 -23.63
CA ASP A 259 21.69 -22.79 -24.61
C ASP A 259 20.91 -24.09 -24.39
N ASN A 260 20.65 -24.46 -23.13
CA ASN A 260 19.86 -25.65 -22.75
C ASN A 260 18.36 -25.48 -23.11
N ILE A 261 17.87 -24.25 -23.10
CA ILE A 261 16.49 -23.91 -23.46
C ILE A 261 16.35 -23.91 -24.98
N VAL A 262 17.24 -23.20 -25.69
CA VAL A 262 17.15 -23.00 -27.14
C VAL A 262 17.32 -24.32 -27.92
N SER A 263 18.18 -25.23 -27.45
CA SER A 263 18.41 -26.54 -28.10
C SER A 263 17.25 -27.53 -27.96
N SER A 264 16.38 -27.34 -26.95
CA SER A 264 15.28 -28.26 -26.62
C SER A 264 13.92 -27.85 -27.22
N LEU A 265 13.90 -26.75 -27.97
CA LEU A 265 12.70 -25.97 -28.29
C LEU A 265 12.42 -25.87 -29.80
N SER A 266 12.94 -26.76 -30.63
CA SER A 266 13.12 -26.53 -32.08
C SER A 266 11.88 -26.50 -32.99
N ASP A 267 10.66 -26.82 -32.54
CA ASP A 267 9.54 -27.10 -33.47
C ASP A 267 8.24 -26.29 -33.32
N GLU A 268 8.07 -25.44 -32.28
CA GLU A 268 6.88 -24.58 -32.15
C GLU A 268 7.23 -23.09 -32.00
N LYS A 269 6.28 -22.19 -32.26
CA LYS A 269 6.51 -20.72 -32.16
C LYS A 269 6.59 -20.30 -30.68
N LEU A 270 7.77 -19.95 -30.21
CA LEU A 270 8.11 -19.84 -28.77
C LEU A 270 8.64 -18.47 -28.37
N THR A 271 8.52 -18.16 -27.07
CA THR A 271 9.04 -16.93 -26.45
C THR A 271 10.12 -17.26 -25.41
N LEU A 272 11.26 -16.55 -25.43
CA LEU A 272 12.30 -16.56 -24.40
C LEU A 272 12.20 -15.29 -23.54
N LEU A 273 12.09 -15.46 -22.24
CA LEU A 273 12.13 -14.35 -21.28
C LEU A 273 13.56 -14.15 -20.80
N ASN A 274 14.10 -12.94 -21.00
CA ASN A 274 15.37 -12.49 -20.46
C ASN A 274 15.10 -11.63 -19.24
N ILE A 275 15.32 -12.17 -18.05
CA ILE A 275 14.90 -11.56 -16.79
C ILE A 275 16.12 -11.10 -16.00
N LYS A 276 16.24 -9.79 -15.80
CA LYS A 276 17.20 -9.22 -14.85
C LYS A 276 16.60 -9.25 -13.44
N ILE A 277 17.20 -10.04 -12.56
CA ILE A 277 16.69 -10.33 -11.22
C ILE A 277 17.48 -9.63 -10.12
N LEU A 278 16.79 -9.28 -9.03
CA LEU A 278 17.31 -8.68 -7.82
C LEU A 278 17.31 -9.67 -6.64
N ASN A 279 16.31 -10.56 -6.58
CA ASN A 279 16.07 -11.42 -5.41
C ASN A 279 15.87 -12.91 -5.73
N GLY A 280 16.39 -13.39 -6.87
CA GLY A 280 16.28 -14.82 -7.22
C GLY A 280 16.97 -15.72 -6.20
N LYS A 281 16.49 -16.96 -6.07
CA LYS A 281 16.97 -17.93 -5.07
C LYS A 281 17.61 -19.12 -5.78
N ASP A 282 18.92 -19.29 -5.58
CA ASP A 282 19.63 -20.47 -6.08
C ASP A 282 19.27 -21.69 -5.22
N ILE A 283 18.60 -22.65 -5.85
CA ILE A 283 18.16 -23.89 -5.21
C ILE A 283 18.97 -25.10 -5.66
N SER A 284 20.06 -24.92 -6.39
CA SER A 284 20.82 -26.02 -7.01
C SER A 284 21.27 -27.09 -6.01
N ALA A 285 21.67 -26.66 -4.80
CA ALA A 285 22.07 -27.57 -3.72
C ALA A 285 20.91 -28.39 -3.11
N TYR A 286 19.67 -27.96 -3.33
CA TYR A 286 18.46 -28.54 -2.76
C TYR A 286 17.53 -29.15 -3.82
N SER A 287 17.86 -29.00 -5.10
CA SER A 287 17.14 -29.58 -6.24
C SER A 287 17.44 -31.07 -6.40
N CYS A 288 16.52 -31.81 -7.01
CA CYS A 288 16.79 -33.17 -7.51
C CYS A 288 17.76 -33.18 -8.69
N ASN A 289 17.92 -32.06 -9.38
CA ASN A 289 18.79 -31.91 -10.54
C ASN A 289 20.07 -31.18 -10.13
N SER A 290 21.02 -31.90 -9.54
CA SER A 290 22.22 -31.29 -8.91
C SER A 290 23.29 -30.77 -9.90
N ASN A 291 23.09 -30.97 -11.20
CA ASN A 291 24.12 -30.71 -12.22
C ASN A 291 23.92 -29.39 -12.98
N GLU A 292 22.85 -28.63 -12.69
CA GLU A 292 22.56 -27.36 -13.34
C GLU A 292 22.21 -26.28 -12.32
N THR A 293 22.55 -25.03 -12.63
CA THR A 293 22.18 -23.89 -11.81
C THR A 293 20.69 -23.60 -11.97
N GLU A 294 19.93 -23.77 -10.89
CA GLU A 294 18.47 -23.61 -10.88
C GLU A 294 18.09 -22.44 -9.96
N ILE A 295 17.60 -21.35 -10.55
CA ILE A 295 17.25 -20.12 -9.83
C ILE A 295 15.73 -19.95 -9.83
N ILE A 296 15.11 -19.76 -8.67
CA ILE A 296 13.68 -19.53 -8.53
C ILE A 296 13.39 -18.06 -8.23
N LEU A 297 12.38 -17.52 -8.92
CA LEU A 297 11.71 -16.27 -8.55
C LEU A 297 10.64 -16.54 -7.48
N LEU A 298 10.53 -15.67 -6.48
CA LEU A 298 9.51 -15.82 -5.44
C LEU A 298 8.11 -15.51 -6.00
N PRO A 299 7.05 -16.20 -5.54
CA PRO A 299 5.67 -15.82 -5.86
C PRO A 299 5.38 -14.36 -5.46
N GLY A 300 4.81 -13.61 -6.39
CA GLY A 300 4.50 -12.19 -6.23
C GLY A 300 5.60 -11.25 -6.76
N THR A 301 6.70 -11.78 -7.32
CA THR A 301 7.78 -10.96 -7.88
C THR A 301 7.23 -10.01 -8.95
N ARG A 302 7.60 -8.73 -8.90
CA ARG A 302 7.15 -7.71 -9.85
C ARG A 302 8.19 -7.53 -10.95
N LEU A 303 7.77 -7.67 -12.20
CA LEU A 303 8.66 -7.57 -13.36
C LEU A 303 8.14 -6.48 -14.30
N ARG A 304 9.01 -5.54 -14.69
CA ARG A 304 8.73 -4.55 -15.74
C ARG A 304 9.10 -5.12 -17.10
N VAL A 305 8.21 -4.95 -18.08
CA VAL A 305 8.49 -5.26 -19.49
C VAL A 305 9.26 -4.12 -20.14
N ASN A 306 10.55 -4.32 -20.40
CA ASN A 306 11.43 -3.29 -20.95
C ASN A 306 11.37 -3.25 -22.48
N ASP A 307 11.55 -4.39 -23.14
CA ASP A 307 11.50 -4.47 -24.60
C ASP A 307 11.04 -5.85 -25.09
N MET A 308 10.69 -5.90 -26.37
CA MET A 308 10.42 -7.15 -27.08
C MET A 308 11.18 -7.12 -28.41
N SER A 309 11.91 -8.19 -28.70
CA SER A 309 12.65 -8.35 -29.94
C SER A 309 12.38 -9.73 -30.54
N TYR A 310 12.76 -9.92 -31.81
CA TYR A 310 12.61 -11.20 -32.48
C TYR A 310 13.98 -11.69 -32.93
N ASN A 311 14.38 -12.87 -32.46
CA ASN A 311 15.65 -13.47 -32.79
C ASN A 311 15.52 -14.30 -34.07
N THR A 312 15.99 -13.74 -35.19
CA THR A 312 15.90 -14.37 -36.51
C THR A 312 16.72 -15.65 -36.64
N ASN A 313 17.76 -15.83 -35.82
CA ASN A 313 18.63 -17.01 -35.90
C ASN A 313 17.98 -18.25 -35.29
N PHE A 314 17.09 -18.06 -34.32
CA PHE A 314 16.42 -19.15 -33.60
C PHE A 314 14.90 -19.18 -33.80
N ASN A 315 14.32 -18.21 -34.52
CA ASN A 315 12.88 -18.07 -34.73
C ASN A 315 12.07 -17.95 -33.42
N ILE A 316 12.61 -17.21 -32.45
CA ILE A 316 12.05 -17.05 -31.09
C ILE A 316 11.77 -15.58 -30.80
N ASP A 317 10.64 -15.29 -30.15
CA ASP A 317 10.34 -13.96 -29.59
C ASP A 317 11.11 -13.78 -28.27
N GLU A 318 11.88 -12.70 -28.11
CA GLU A 318 12.62 -12.40 -26.87
C GLU A 318 11.94 -11.24 -26.12
N ILE A 319 11.73 -11.41 -24.82
CA ILE A 319 11.11 -10.38 -23.95
C ILE A 319 12.07 -10.04 -22.83
N ASP A 320 12.49 -8.78 -22.78
CA ASP A 320 13.34 -8.26 -21.72
C ASP A 320 12.50 -7.81 -20.52
N LEU A 321 12.77 -8.43 -19.38
CA LEU A 321 12.10 -8.19 -18.11
C LEU A 321 13.11 -7.72 -17.06
N GLU A 322 12.70 -6.83 -16.17
CA GLU A 322 13.50 -6.41 -15.02
C GLU A 322 12.68 -6.50 -13.74
N GLU A 323 13.20 -7.20 -12.73
CA GLU A 323 12.65 -7.20 -11.39
C GLU A 323 12.76 -5.82 -10.77
N ILE A 324 11.65 -5.35 -10.21
CA ILE A 324 11.55 -4.05 -9.55
C ILE A 324 11.33 -4.24 -8.07
N ASP A 325 12.07 -3.47 -7.26
CA ASP A 325 11.86 -3.43 -5.82
C ASP A 325 10.60 -2.64 -5.44
N ASP A 326 10.16 -2.80 -4.20
CA ASP A 326 8.94 -2.18 -3.69
C ASP A 326 9.01 -0.64 -3.71
N GLU A 327 10.18 -0.04 -3.50
CA GLU A 327 10.39 1.41 -3.56
C GLU A 327 10.18 1.93 -4.99
N THR A 328 10.78 1.26 -5.98
CA THR A 328 10.63 1.60 -7.40
C THR A 328 9.20 1.37 -7.87
N LEU A 329 8.57 0.26 -7.48
CA LEU A 329 7.17 -0.03 -7.77
C LEU A 329 6.23 1.06 -7.23
N GLN A 330 6.44 1.50 -5.99
CA GLN A 330 5.67 2.61 -5.42
C GLN A 330 5.86 3.88 -6.23
N SER A 331 7.11 4.23 -6.58
CA SER A 331 7.42 5.42 -7.37
C SER A 331 6.80 5.41 -8.78
N GLU A 332 6.78 4.25 -9.44
CA GLU A 332 6.22 4.12 -10.79
C GLU A 332 4.71 3.97 -10.81
N THR A 333 4.13 3.30 -9.82
CA THR A 333 2.67 3.26 -9.61
C THR A 333 2.15 4.68 -9.41
N ILE A 334 2.87 5.49 -8.62
CA ILE A 334 2.58 6.92 -8.48
C ILE A 334 2.71 7.61 -9.85
N ARG A 335 3.82 7.42 -10.58
CA ARG A 335 4.07 8.08 -11.88
C ARG A 335 3.07 7.71 -12.99
N GLN A 336 2.65 6.46 -13.09
CA GLN A 336 1.66 5.98 -14.07
C GLN A 336 0.25 6.47 -13.72
N LYS A 337 -0.14 6.46 -12.44
CA LYS A 337 -1.41 7.05 -11.98
C LYS A 337 -1.46 8.57 -12.19
N THR A 338 -0.32 9.26 -12.11
CA THR A 338 -0.22 10.72 -12.33
C THR A 338 -0.33 11.11 -13.81
N LYS A 339 0.15 10.27 -14.76
CA LYS A 339 0.10 10.54 -16.21
C LYS A 339 -1.31 10.55 -16.81
N HIS A 340 -2.29 9.90 -16.19
CA HIS A 340 -3.68 9.82 -16.68
C HIS A 340 -4.61 10.90 -16.13
N ARG A 341 -4.11 11.85 -15.33
CA ARG A 341 -4.97 12.77 -14.55
C ARG A 341 -4.52 14.23 -14.58
N ILE A 342 -3.88 14.63 -15.68
CA ILE A 342 -3.76 16.03 -16.08
C ILE A 342 -5.05 16.36 -16.84
N SER A 343 -5.84 17.32 -16.36
CA SER A 343 -7.02 17.80 -17.09
C SER A 343 -6.60 18.39 -18.44
N LYS A 344 -7.55 18.50 -19.38
CA LYS A 344 -7.27 19.00 -20.75
C LYS A 344 -6.61 20.38 -20.80
N ASP A 345 -6.66 21.16 -19.72
CA ASP A 345 -6.07 22.49 -19.56
C ASP A 345 -4.65 22.48 -18.93
N GLY A 346 -4.10 21.31 -18.59
CA GLY A 346 -2.79 21.20 -17.96
C GLY A 346 -2.80 21.36 -16.44
N SER A 347 -3.96 21.55 -15.80
CA SER A 347 -4.05 21.60 -14.34
C SER A 347 -4.06 20.19 -13.72
N PHE A 348 -3.48 20.06 -12.51
CA PHE A 348 -3.46 18.79 -11.79
C PHE A 348 -4.82 18.53 -11.17
N ASP A 349 -5.35 17.32 -11.35
CA ASP A 349 -6.59 16.89 -10.72
C ASP A 349 -6.43 16.88 -9.18
N LYS A 350 -7.04 17.90 -8.56
CA LYS A 350 -7.11 18.13 -7.12
C LYS A 350 -8.48 17.75 -6.55
N THR A 351 -9.35 17.07 -7.30
CA THR A 351 -10.71 16.71 -6.84
C THR A 351 -10.70 15.88 -5.55
N TRP A 352 -9.62 15.14 -5.27
CA TRP A 352 -9.43 14.46 -3.99
C TRP A 352 -9.23 15.40 -2.79
N LEU A 353 -8.75 16.64 -2.99
CA LEU A 353 -8.66 17.67 -1.94
C LEU A 353 -10.04 18.24 -1.59
N GLU A 354 -10.94 18.31 -2.57
CA GLU A 354 -12.35 18.61 -2.31
C GLU A 354 -13.04 17.43 -1.59
N CYS A 355 -12.41 16.26 -1.58
CA CYS A 355 -12.91 14.99 -1.02
C CYS A 355 -14.35 14.71 -1.48
N ARG A 356 -14.65 15.03 -2.74
CA ARG A 356 -15.98 14.92 -3.33
C ARG A 356 -15.93 14.13 -4.61
N PHE A 357 -16.67 13.03 -4.61
CA PHE A 357 -17.19 12.43 -5.82
C PHE A 357 -18.68 12.77 -5.88
N LYS A 358 -19.11 13.42 -6.98
CA LYS A 358 -20.51 13.36 -7.39
C LYS A 358 -20.69 12.04 -8.11
N ASP A 359 -21.26 11.04 -7.43
CA ASP A 359 -21.85 9.90 -8.13
C ASP A 359 -23.30 10.24 -8.52
N ARG A 360 -24.03 9.26 -9.08
CA ARG A 360 -25.43 9.46 -9.49
C ARG A 360 -26.39 9.60 -8.30
N GLU A 361 -25.94 9.40 -7.07
CA GLU A 361 -26.75 9.32 -5.84
C GLU A 361 -26.56 10.52 -4.91
N GLY A 362 -25.49 11.30 -5.07
CA GLY A 362 -25.28 12.53 -4.31
C GLY A 362 -23.82 13.00 -4.30
N THR A 363 -23.49 13.90 -3.37
CA THR A 363 -22.09 14.23 -3.09
C THR A 363 -21.62 13.45 -1.87
N THR A 364 -20.69 12.51 -2.08
CA THR A 364 -20.08 11.75 -0.99
C THR A 364 -18.83 12.47 -0.51
N ILE A 365 -18.76 12.78 0.80
CA ILE A 365 -17.57 13.35 1.45
C ILE A 365 -16.66 12.18 1.84
N LEU A 366 -15.51 12.09 1.21
CA LEU A 366 -14.53 11.01 1.49
C LEU A 366 -13.73 11.27 2.77
N LYS A 367 -13.43 10.19 3.47
CA LYS A 367 -12.48 10.13 4.60
C LYS A 367 -11.02 10.08 4.11
N PRO A 368 -10.05 10.40 4.98
CA PRO A 368 -8.64 10.40 4.59
C PRO A 368 -8.13 9.07 4.00
N ASP A 369 -8.54 7.94 4.55
CA ASP A 369 -8.20 6.59 4.09
C ASP A 369 -8.87 6.24 2.75
N GLU A 370 -10.11 6.67 2.57
CA GLU A 370 -10.86 6.54 1.31
C GLU A 370 -10.24 7.39 0.17
N CYS A 371 -9.43 8.39 0.50
CA CYS A 371 -8.74 9.25 -0.47
C CYS A 371 -7.41 8.66 -1.00
N GLU A 372 -6.86 7.61 -0.40
CA GLU A 372 -5.49 7.16 -0.67
C GLU A 372 -5.22 6.72 -2.12
N GLU A 373 -6.24 6.23 -2.81
CA GLU A 373 -6.16 5.83 -4.21
C GLU A 373 -6.17 7.02 -5.19
N TYR A 374 -6.58 8.19 -4.70
CA TYR A 374 -6.73 9.42 -5.49
C TYR A 374 -5.62 10.44 -5.26
N LEU A 375 -4.75 10.20 -4.28
CA LEU A 375 -3.63 11.09 -3.95
C LEU A 375 -2.71 11.30 -5.17
N THR A 376 -2.46 12.57 -5.49
CA THR A 376 -1.50 13.00 -6.51
C THR A 376 -0.38 13.80 -5.85
N ASP A 377 0.87 13.51 -6.21
CA ASP A 377 2.01 14.32 -5.77
C ASP A 377 2.10 15.62 -6.62
N PRO A 378 2.62 16.72 -6.06
CA PRO A 378 2.81 17.96 -6.81
C PRO A 378 3.90 17.84 -7.90
N PRO A 379 3.85 18.68 -8.95
CA PRO A 379 4.70 18.56 -10.15
C PRO A 379 6.20 18.85 -9.97
N GLU A 380 6.57 19.68 -9.01
CA GLU A 380 7.93 20.21 -8.89
C GLU A 380 8.74 19.62 -7.73
N LYS A 381 10.06 19.79 -7.79
CA LYS A 381 10.95 19.46 -6.68
C LYS A 381 10.74 20.44 -5.52
N ILE A 382 10.20 19.93 -4.41
CA ILE A 382 10.07 20.65 -3.14
C ILE A 382 11.43 20.69 -2.43
N ASP A 383 11.75 21.81 -1.79
CA ASP A 383 12.89 21.91 -0.87
C ASP A 383 12.73 20.88 0.25
N LYS A 384 13.65 19.89 0.28
CA LYS A 384 13.62 18.77 1.23
C LYS A 384 13.62 19.24 2.68
N ARG A 385 14.33 20.31 3.01
CA ARG A 385 14.41 20.84 4.38
C ARG A 385 13.08 21.47 4.80
N ILE A 386 12.46 22.23 3.90
CA ILE A 386 11.14 22.82 4.16
C ILE A 386 10.10 21.72 4.31
N LEU A 387 10.13 20.71 3.43
CA LEU A 387 9.24 19.56 3.53
C LEU A 387 9.43 18.79 4.82
N ASP A 388 10.67 18.56 5.25
CA ASP A 388 10.99 17.88 6.51
C ASP A 388 10.41 18.63 7.73
N ARG A 389 10.49 19.96 7.76
CA ARG A 389 9.89 20.78 8.83
C ARG A 389 8.36 20.80 8.78
N ILE A 390 7.78 20.90 7.58
CA ILE A 390 6.32 20.87 7.39
C ILE A 390 5.75 19.51 7.83
N LYS A 391 6.34 18.41 7.34
CA LYS A 391 5.99 17.06 7.78
C LYS A 391 6.20 16.92 9.28
N GLY A 392 7.33 17.39 9.80
CA GLY A 392 7.64 17.34 11.22
C GLY A 392 6.55 17.98 12.07
N SER A 393 6.11 19.18 11.70
CA SER A 393 5.05 19.92 12.40
C SER A 393 3.68 19.23 12.32
N MET A 394 3.27 18.82 11.12
CA MET A 394 1.96 18.17 10.92
C MET A 394 1.89 16.79 11.59
N PHE A 395 2.94 15.97 11.46
CA PHE A 395 3.03 14.69 12.16
C PHE A 395 3.23 14.88 13.65
N GLY A 396 3.99 15.87 14.07
CA GLY A 396 4.18 16.19 15.47
C GLY A 396 2.86 16.52 16.16
N LEU A 397 1.99 17.29 15.50
CA LEU A 397 0.63 17.59 15.96
C LEU A 397 -0.17 16.29 16.18
N VAL A 398 -0.37 15.47 15.15
CA VAL A 398 -1.21 14.26 15.26
C VAL A 398 -0.60 13.19 16.17
N LEU A 399 0.72 13.15 16.32
CA LEU A 399 1.39 12.29 17.28
C LEU A 399 1.21 12.77 18.71
N GLY A 400 1.30 14.08 18.94
CA GLY A 400 1.05 14.67 20.26
C GLY A 400 -0.38 14.41 20.71
N ASP A 401 -1.34 14.69 19.83
CA ASP A 401 -2.76 14.37 19.98
C ASP A 401 -2.94 12.87 20.34
N ALA A 402 -2.54 11.96 19.44
CA ALA A 402 -2.74 10.52 19.63
C ALA A 402 -2.05 9.97 20.90
N LEU A 403 -0.92 10.55 21.32
CA LEU A 403 -0.24 10.18 22.56
C LEU A 403 -1.02 10.64 23.79
N GLY A 404 -1.57 11.85 23.78
CA GLY A 404 -2.31 12.42 24.89
C GLY A 404 -3.74 11.87 25.02
N ALA A 405 -4.39 11.50 23.91
CA ALA A 405 -5.78 11.02 23.90
C ALA A 405 -6.00 9.77 24.77
N HIS A 406 -4.96 8.95 24.96
CA HIS A 406 -5.02 7.78 25.82
C HIS A 406 -5.29 8.09 27.30
N VAL A 407 -4.88 9.27 27.77
CA VAL A 407 -4.93 9.66 29.18
C VAL A 407 -5.62 11.00 29.41
N GLU A 408 -6.41 11.41 28.43
CA GLU A 408 -7.19 12.65 28.47
C GLU A 408 -8.08 12.71 29.72
N PHE A 409 -8.22 13.91 30.28
CA PHE A 409 -8.96 14.23 31.51
C PHE A 409 -8.41 13.58 32.80
N ARG A 410 -7.27 12.89 32.74
CA ARG A 410 -6.64 12.31 33.93
C ARG A 410 -5.84 13.38 34.69
N PRO A 411 -6.07 13.56 36.00
CA PRO A 411 -5.36 14.57 36.76
C PRO A 411 -3.86 14.24 36.87
N HIS A 412 -3.03 15.24 37.11
CA HIS A 412 -1.58 15.04 37.30
C HIS A 412 -1.22 13.95 38.33
N SER A 413 -2.00 13.84 39.42
CA SER A 413 -1.80 12.79 40.44
C SER A 413 -1.93 11.37 39.88
N TYR A 414 -2.74 11.18 38.84
CA TYR A 414 -2.83 9.90 38.12
C TYR A 414 -1.55 9.61 37.32
N MET A 415 -0.98 10.65 36.69
CA MET A 415 0.25 10.53 35.89
C MET A 415 1.48 10.19 36.72
N LEU A 416 1.52 10.55 38.01
CA LEU A 416 2.62 10.18 38.91
C LEU A 416 2.81 8.66 39.05
N VAL A 417 1.74 7.89 38.86
CA VAL A 417 1.76 6.42 38.95
C VAL A 417 1.64 5.77 37.57
N ASN A 418 0.97 6.43 36.62
CA ASN A 418 0.64 5.88 35.30
C ASN A 418 1.28 6.72 34.18
N GLN A 419 2.59 6.92 34.25
CA GLN A 419 3.29 7.75 33.28
C GLN A 419 3.13 7.20 31.85
N VAL A 420 2.79 8.09 30.93
CA VAL A 420 2.77 7.78 29.50
C VAL A 420 4.20 7.74 29.00
N THR A 421 4.57 6.58 28.47
CA THR A 421 5.92 6.27 27.97
C THR A 421 5.94 5.94 26.50
N ASP A 422 4.80 5.58 25.90
CA ASP A 422 4.76 5.15 24.51
C ASP A 422 3.36 5.39 23.93
N LEU A 423 3.28 5.44 22.59
CA LEU A 423 2.02 5.56 21.85
C LEU A 423 1.19 4.28 22.03
N ARG A 424 -0.04 4.43 22.51
CA ARG A 424 -0.96 3.32 22.81
C ARG A 424 -2.39 3.70 22.38
N GLY A 425 -3.19 2.69 22.03
CA GLY A 425 -4.64 2.85 21.89
C GLY A 425 -5.36 2.82 23.25
N GLY A 426 -6.67 3.03 23.25
CA GLY A 426 -7.54 3.04 24.43
C GLY A 426 -7.96 4.45 24.81
N GLY A 427 -7.90 4.75 26.11
CA GLY A 427 -8.27 6.05 26.66
C GLY A 427 -9.78 6.29 26.73
N THR A 428 -10.16 7.56 26.92
CA THR A 428 -11.55 8.01 27.11
C THR A 428 -12.46 7.54 25.97
N TRP A 429 -11.93 7.54 24.75
CA TRP A 429 -12.68 7.25 23.53
C TRP A 429 -12.44 5.84 22.97
N GLY A 430 -11.55 5.04 23.58
CA GLY A 430 -11.25 3.69 23.11
C GLY A 430 -10.56 3.64 21.74
N LEU A 431 -9.71 4.62 21.43
CA LEU A 431 -9.07 4.79 20.13
C LEU A 431 -8.10 3.64 19.79
N GLU A 432 -7.91 3.35 18.51
CA GLU A 432 -6.80 2.51 18.06
C GLU A 432 -5.46 3.25 18.18
N LYS A 433 -4.36 2.50 18.21
CA LYS A 433 -3.02 3.10 18.30
C LYS A 433 -2.76 3.98 17.07
N GLY A 434 -2.52 5.27 17.30
CA GLY A 434 -2.21 6.26 16.26
C GLY A 434 -3.42 6.96 15.62
N GLN A 435 -4.63 6.69 16.13
CA GLN A 435 -5.79 7.56 15.90
C GLN A 435 -5.69 8.82 16.77
N PHE A 436 -6.17 9.93 16.23
CA PHE A 436 -6.10 11.30 16.77
C PHE A 436 -7.51 11.89 16.95
N THR A 437 -7.68 12.91 17.79
CA THR A 437 -8.97 13.51 18.20
C THR A 437 -9.37 14.71 17.29
N ASP A 438 -10.06 15.71 17.85
CA ASP A 438 -10.45 16.91 17.11
C ASP A 438 -9.24 17.80 16.76
N ASP A 439 -8.17 17.79 17.55
CA ASP A 439 -6.92 18.51 17.26
C ASP A 439 -6.39 18.17 15.85
N GLY A 440 -6.13 16.89 15.61
CA GLY A 440 -5.69 16.37 14.32
C GLY A 440 -6.73 16.57 13.22
N SER A 441 -8.00 16.27 13.50
CA SER A 441 -9.08 16.37 12.51
C SER A 441 -9.27 17.80 11.99
N MET A 442 -9.29 18.78 12.89
CA MET A 442 -9.44 20.19 12.54
C MET A 442 -8.17 20.74 11.88
N ALA A 443 -6.98 20.29 12.26
CA ALA A 443 -5.74 20.64 11.59
C ALA A 443 -5.73 20.17 10.12
N LEU A 444 -6.17 18.93 9.87
CA LEU A 444 -6.29 18.39 8.52
C LEU A 444 -7.35 19.13 7.70
N CYS A 445 -8.48 19.51 8.30
CA CYS A 445 -9.47 20.37 7.65
C CYS A 445 -8.88 21.71 7.21
N LEU A 446 -8.11 22.37 8.09
CA LEU A 446 -7.47 23.66 7.81
C LEU A 446 -6.39 23.54 6.72
N ALA A 447 -5.54 22.52 6.82
CA ALA A 447 -4.53 22.21 5.81
C ALA A 447 -5.16 21.97 4.43
N ASN A 448 -6.25 21.21 4.39
CA ASN A 448 -6.94 20.96 3.13
C ASN A 448 -7.57 22.25 2.56
N SER A 449 -8.20 23.08 3.39
CA SER A 449 -8.70 24.40 2.97
C SER A 449 -7.63 25.23 2.27
N LEU A 450 -6.46 25.35 2.90
CA LEU A 450 -5.34 26.13 2.38
C LEU A 450 -4.88 25.64 1.00
N VAL A 451 -4.74 24.32 0.83
CA VAL A 451 -4.29 23.72 -0.43
C VAL A 451 -5.35 23.82 -1.53
N ALA A 452 -6.61 23.56 -1.20
CA ALA A 452 -7.71 23.60 -2.17
C ALA A 452 -7.98 25.04 -2.66
N ARG A 453 -7.97 26.00 -1.73
CA ARG A 453 -8.18 27.42 -2.02
C ARG A 453 -6.93 28.14 -2.51
N ARG A 454 -5.77 27.47 -2.45
CA ARG A 454 -4.43 28.01 -2.77
C ARG A 454 -4.15 29.32 -2.02
N GLY A 455 -4.57 29.37 -0.75
CA GLY A 455 -4.63 30.57 0.05
C GLY A 455 -5.52 30.40 1.27
N PHE A 456 -5.64 31.45 2.07
CA PHE A 456 -6.46 31.43 3.28
C PHE A 456 -7.85 31.99 3.00
N GLU A 457 -8.87 31.16 3.14
CA GLU A 457 -10.28 31.50 2.97
C GLU A 457 -11.07 31.12 4.23
N PRO A 458 -11.41 32.07 5.13
CA PRO A 458 -12.05 31.76 6.41
C PRO A 458 -13.39 31.06 6.29
N TYR A 459 -14.15 31.35 5.22
CA TYR A 459 -15.43 30.68 4.96
C TYR A 459 -15.23 29.19 4.67
N ASP A 460 -14.27 28.84 3.80
CA ASP A 460 -13.96 27.45 3.45
C ASP A 460 -13.41 26.66 4.66
N GLN A 461 -12.64 27.32 5.53
CA GLN A 461 -12.22 26.76 6.81
C GLN A 461 -13.43 26.34 7.67
N LEU A 462 -14.43 27.23 7.82
CA LEU A 462 -15.66 26.93 8.57
C LEU A 462 -16.51 25.84 7.90
N VAL A 463 -16.61 25.84 6.57
CA VAL A 463 -17.28 24.78 5.80
C VAL A 463 -16.66 23.42 6.09
N ARG A 464 -15.33 23.29 6.08
CA ARG A 464 -14.66 22.02 6.35
C ARG A 464 -14.80 21.58 7.80
N TYR A 465 -14.74 22.51 8.76
CA TYR A 465 -15.06 22.20 10.15
C TYR A 465 -16.51 21.75 10.32
N LYS A 466 -17.45 22.35 9.58
CA LYS A 466 -18.84 21.88 9.55
C LYS A 466 -18.93 20.46 8.97
N TRP A 467 -18.21 20.15 7.89
CA TRP A 467 -18.19 18.79 7.35
C TRP A 467 -17.62 17.78 8.33
N TRP A 468 -16.58 18.15 9.08
CA TRP A 468 -16.07 17.31 10.16
C TRP A 468 -17.15 17.10 11.21
N PHE A 469 -17.72 18.20 11.72
CA PHE A 469 -18.76 18.18 12.75
C PHE A 469 -20.01 17.35 12.37
N ARG A 470 -20.43 17.38 11.11
CA ARG A 470 -21.65 16.70 10.63
C ARG A 470 -21.42 15.30 10.07
N HIS A 471 -20.25 15.06 9.48
CA HIS A 471 -20.03 13.87 8.65
C HIS A 471 -18.74 13.11 9.00
N GLY A 472 -17.95 13.56 9.98
CA GLY A 472 -16.68 12.94 10.33
C GLY A 472 -15.58 13.17 9.28
N TYR A 473 -15.72 14.19 8.44
CA TYR A 473 -14.68 14.59 7.48
C TYR A 473 -13.34 14.79 8.19
N MET A 474 -12.26 14.17 7.68
CA MET A 474 -10.91 14.18 8.28
C MET A 474 -10.80 13.57 9.68
N SER A 475 -11.84 12.86 10.17
CA SER A 475 -11.78 12.13 11.44
C SER A 475 -10.99 10.83 11.31
N SER A 476 -10.24 10.50 12.36
CA SER A 476 -9.53 9.22 12.46
C SER A 476 -10.44 8.02 12.75
N THR A 477 -11.67 8.27 13.22
CA THR A 477 -12.69 7.25 13.55
C THR A 477 -13.85 7.23 12.56
N GLY A 478 -13.83 8.12 11.56
CA GLY A 478 -14.91 8.28 10.59
C GLY A 478 -16.17 8.99 11.12
N SER A 479 -16.13 9.56 12.33
CA SER A 479 -17.21 10.36 12.91
C SER A 479 -16.66 11.55 13.72
N CYS A 480 -17.45 12.60 13.94
CA CYS A 480 -17.05 13.68 14.86
C CYS A 480 -17.20 13.21 16.31
N PHE A 481 -16.11 13.32 17.08
CA PHE A 481 -16.09 13.17 18.53
C PHE A 481 -15.19 14.25 19.13
N ASP A 482 -15.19 14.36 20.45
CA ASP A 482 -14.37 15.30 21.25
C ASP A 482 -14.52 16.81 21.00
N ILE A 483 -15.40 17.23 20.09
CA ILE A 483 -15.55 18.64 19.77
C ILE A 483 -15.83 19.52 21.01
N GLY A 484 -14.92 20.47 21.24
CA GLY A 484 -15.04 21.47 22.31
C GLY A 484 -16.27 22.37 22.18
N GLU A 485 -16.82 22.83 23.31
CA GLU A 485 -18.09 23.57 23.33
C GLU A 485 -18.06 24.91 22.59
N SER A 486 -16.95 25.66 22.67
CA SER A 486 -16.78 26.91 21.92
C SER A 486 -16.80 26.68 20.41
N THR A 487 -16.08 25.65 19.93
CA THR A 487 -16.10 25.24 18.52
C THR A 487 -17.51 24.82 18.10
N ARG A 488 -18.18 23.97 18.88
CA ARG A 488 -19.54 23.50 18.60
C ARG A 488 -20.52 24.67 18.47
N LYS A 489 -20.47 25.65 19.37
CA LYS A 489 -21.30 26.86 19.30
C LYS A 489 -21.01 27.68 18.06
N ALA A 490 -19.73 27.92 17.75
CA ALA A 490 -19.34 28.68 16.58
C ALA A 490 -19.81 28.03 15.27
N LEU A 491 -19.73 26.71 15.16
CA LEU A 491 -20.21 25.99 13.96
C LEU A 491 -21.74 26.04 13.83
N ARG A 492 -22.49 25.99 14.94
CA ARG A 492 -23.95 26.19 14.90
C ARG A 492 -24.32 27.61 14.46
N THR A 493 -23.64 28.62 15.01
CA THR A 493 -23.80 30.02 14.57
C THR A 493 -23.46 30.19 13.09
N PHE A 494 -22.41 29.53 12.61
CA PHE A 494 -22.06 29.51 11.18
C PHE A 494 -23.18 28.90 10.33
N GLU A 495 -23.73 27.75 10.71
CA GLU A 495 -24.84 27.10 10.00
C GLU A 495 -26.10 27.97 9.93
N ASP A 496 -26.44 28.66 11.02
CA ASP A 496 -27.61 29.54 11.04
C ASP A 496 -27.38 30.77 10.15
N ARG A 497 -26.17 31.36 10.18
CA ARG A 497 -25.78 32.44 9.26
C ARG A 497 -25.77 31.99 7.81
N GLN A 498 -25.36 30.75 7.51
CA GLN A 498 -25.45 30.20 6.16
C GLN A 498 -26.90 30.16 5.66
N LYS A 499 -27.86 29.76 6.51
CA LYS A 499 -29.28 29.74 6.13
C LYS A 499 -29.82 31.15 5.84
N GLU A 500 -29.55 32.09 6.74
CA GLU A 500 -29.97 33.49 6.58
C GLU A 500 -29.33 34.13 5.34
N PHE A 501 -28.05 33.86 5.10
CA PHE A 501 -27.33 34.38 3.94
C PHE A 501 -27.86 33.77 2.64
N ALA A 502 -28.11 32.47 2.62
CA ALA A 502 -28.68 31.76 1.47
C ALA A 502 -30.05 32.32 1.09
N GLU A 503 -30.92 32.57 2.08
CA GLU A 503 -32.23 33.20 1.87
C GLU A 503 -32.08 34.63 1.33
N LYS A 504 -31.23 35.44 1.96
CA LYS A 504 -31.01 36.85 1.57
C LYS A 504 -30.52 37.00 0.12
N TYR A 505 -29.64 36.11 -0.34
CA TYR A 505 -29.04 36.18 -1.67
C TYR A 505 -29.64 35.17 -2.67
N ASN A 506 -30.72 34.48 -2.28
CA ASN A 506 -31.43 33.48 -3.10
C ASN A 506 -30.48 32.38 -3.65
N ILE A 507 -29.64 31.84 -2.76
CA ILE A 507 -28.70 30.75 -3.04
C ILE A 507 -29.34 29.44 -2.55
N PRO A 508 -29.38 28.35 -3.35
CA PRO A 508 -29.83 27.05 -2.87
C PRO A 508 -28.97 26.56 -1.68
N LEU A 509 -29.59 26.03 -0.62
CA LEU A 509 -28.87 25.61 0.59
C LEU A 509 -27.86 24.50 0.32
N GLU A 510 -28.12 23.63 -0.65
CA GLU A 510 -27.21 22.59 -1.11
C GLU A 510 -25.95 23.14 -1.80
N GLU A 511 -25.99 24.40 -2.26
CA GLU A 511 -24.87 25.07 -2.92
C GLU A 511 -24.05 25.98 -1.98
N ILE A 512 -24.59 26.30 -0.79
CA ILE A 512 -24.01 27.33 0.10
C ILE A 512 -22.58 27.02 0.53
N ASP A 513 -22.22 25.74 0.69
CA ASP A 513 -20.87 25.31 1.05
C ASP A 513 -19.85 25.49 -0.08
N PHE A 514 -20.31 25.58 -1.33
CA PHE A 514 -19.48 25.72 -2.53
C PHE A 514 -19.38 27.16 -3.01
N LEU A 515 -19.87 28.11 -2.21
CA LEU A 515 -19.82 29.51 -2.56
C LEU A 515 -18.37 29.94 -2.84
N SER A 516 -18.10 30.31 -4.10
CA SER A 516 -16.79 30.75 -4.56
C SER A 516 -16.78 32.21 -5.01
N ASP A 517 -17.94 32.87 -5.05
CA ASP A 517 -18.05 34.29 -5.40
C ASP A 517 -17.38 35.14 -4.33
N LYS A 518 -16.28 35.80 -4.71
CA LYS A 518 -15.46 36.61 -3.80
C LYS A 518 -16.19 37.82 -3.22
N GLN A 519 -17.19 38.36 -3.91
CA GLN A 519 -17.94 39.51 -3.41
C GLN A 519 -18.95 39.05 -2.36
N LEU A 520 -19.66 37.95 -2.62
CA LEU A 520 -20.58 37.36 -1.64
C LEU A 520 -19.83 36.87 -0.39
N LEU A 521 -18.67 36.23 -0.56
CA LEU A 521 -17.87 35.77 0.58
C LEU A 521 -17.38 36.91 1.48
N LYS A 522 -17.12 38.11 0.93
CA LYS A 522 -16.78 39.30 1.73
C LYS A 522 -17.94 39.81 2.56
N ASP A 523 -19.16 39.62 2.09
CA ASP A 523 -20.38 40.03 2.81
C ASP A 523 -20.78 39.02 3.89
N PHE A 524 -20.21 37.81 3.88
CA PHE A 524 -20.54 36.77 4.85
C PHE A 524 -19.93 37.08 6.23
N PRO A 525 -20.71 37.07 7.34
CA PRO A 525 -20.19 37.30 8.67
C PRO A 525 -19.42 36.07 9.21
N ILE A 526 -18.12 35.99 8.91
CA ILE A 526 -17.26 34.83 9.25
C ILE A 526 -16.97 34.66 10.76
N TYR A 527 -17.06 35.71 11.56
CA TYR A 527 -16.70 35.66 12.99
C TYR A 527 -17.84 35.06 13.82
N CYS A 528 -17.82 33.75 14.01
CA CYS A 528 -18.92 32.99 14.61
C CYS A 528 -18.71 32.68 16.11
N SER A 529 -17.63 33.17 16.71
CA SER A 529 -17.34 32.95 18.13
C SER A 529 -18.41 33.53 19.06
N SER A 530 -18.59 32.87 20.20
CA SER A 530 -19.22 33.49 21.38
C SER A 530 -18.25 34.46 22.08
N ASP A 531 -18.79 35.42 22.83
CA ASP A 531 -18.00 36.35 23.65
C ASP A 531 -17.16 35.60 24.71
N GLY A 532 -15.91 36.02 24.91
CA GLY A 532 -15.02 35.47 25.94
C GLY A 532 -14.54 34.04 25.71
N ALA A 533 -14.67 33.50 24.49
CA ALA A 533 -14.22 32.16 24.13
C ALA A 533 -12.68 32.06 24.10
N ALA A 534 -12.05 31.92 25.27
CA ALA A 534 -10.58 31.83 25.44
C ALA A 534 -10.05 30.37 25.55
N GLY A 535 -10.72 29.43 24.88
CA GLY A 535 -10.32 28.01 24.85
C GLY A 535 -9.07 27.75 23.99
N ASN A 536 -8.36 26.66 24.27
CA ASN A 536 -7.17 26.21 23.55
C ASN A 536 -7.45 25.60 22.16
N GLY A 537 -8.72 25.37 21.80
CA GLY A 537 -9.12 24.80 20.50
C GLY A 537 -8.66 25.57 19.25
N VAL A 538 -8.15 26.79 19.41
CA VAL A 538 -7.48 27.54 18.34
C VAL A 538 -6.03 27.12 18.10
N LEU A 539 -5.30 26.76 19.16
CA LEU A 539 -3.87 26.43 19.09
C LEU A 539 -3.65 25.00 18.61
N MET A 540 -4.52 24.07 19.01
CA MET A 540 -4.39 22.65 18.68
C MET A 540 -4.27 22.34 17.18
N ARG A 541 -4.85 23.22 16.34
CA ARG A 541 -4.97 23.03 14.89
C ARG A 541 -4.19 24.02 14.05
N LEU A 542 -3.35 24.85 14.67
CA LEU A 542 -2.84 26.09 14.05
C LEU A 542 -1.83 25.85 12.91
N ALA A 543 -0.96 24.85 13.07
CA ALA A 543 0.23 24.63 12.24
C ALA A 543 0.05 24.81 10.72
N PRO A 544 -1.03 24.33 10.07
CA PRO A 544 -1.15 24.48 8.62
C PRO A 544 -0.98 25.92 8.10
N VAL A 545 -1.46 26.93 8.83
CA VAL A 545 -1.37 28.34 8.40
C VAL A 545 0.08 28.84 8.33
N PRO A 546 0.87 28.86 9.42
CA PRO A 546 2.26 29.31 9.35
C PRO A 546 3.14 28.43 8.46
N LEU A 547 2.81 27.14 8.29
CA LEU A 547 3.50 26.25 7.36
C LEU A 547 3.23 26.60 5.90
N PHE A 548 1.99 26.98 5.56
CA PHE A 548 1.60 27.35 4.19
C PHE A 548 2.18 28.72 3.78
N PHE A 549 2.14 29.70 4.68
CA PHE A 549 2.65 31.05 4.44
C PHE A 549 4.11 31.23 4.87
N TYR A 550 4.92 30.17 4.84
CA TYR A 550 6.27 30.18 5.42
C TYR A 550 7.24 31.21 4.82
N ARG A 551 6.97 31.65 3.58
CA ARG A 551 7.76 32.68 2.89
C ARG A 551 7.37 34.12 3.25
N SER A 552 6.25 34.30 3.95
CA SER A 552 5.66 35.59 4.30
C SER A 552 5.25 35.61 5.79
N PRO A 553 6.21 35.75 6.73
CA PRO A 553 5.94 35.65 8.16
C PRO A 553 4.85 36.59 8.67
N GLU A 554 4.73 37.80 8.12
CA GLU A 554 3.68 38.77 8.48
C GLU A 554 2.28 38.24 8.12
N VAL A 555 2.16 37.62 6.94
CA VAL A 555 0.91 37.00 6.47
C VAL A 555 0.60 35.76 7.30
N ALA A 556 1.60 34.92 7.56
CA ALA A 556 1.48 33.75 8.44
C ALA A 556 0.93 34.12 9.83
N VAL A 557 1.51 35.14 10.46
CA VAL A 557 1.08 35.62 11.79
C VAL A 557 -0.33 36.21 11.75
N ARG A 558 -0.63 37.04 10.75
CA ARG A 558 -1.97 37.63 10.60
C ARG A 558 -3.05 36.58 10.42
N PHE A 559 -2.86 35.64 9.49
CA PHE A 559 -3.83 34.58 9.23
C PHE A 559 -3.91 33.56 10.36
N SER A 560 -2.84 33.38 11.14
CA SER A 560 -2.90 32.57 12.38
C SER A 560 -3.92 33.17 13.36
N GLY A 561 -3.91 34.49 13.54
CA GLY A 561 -4.90 35.19 14.37
C GLY A 561 -6.34 35.01 13.85
N ILE A 562 -6.55 35.33 12.56
CA ILE A 562 -7.89 35.26 11.95
C ILE A 562 -8.45 33.82 11.98
N SER A 563 -7.62 32.81 11.73
CA SER A 563 -8.04 31.39 11.76
C SER A 563 -8.54 30.93 13.14
N GLY A 564 -8.00 31.51 14.22
CA GLY A 564 -8.51 31.31 15.58
C GLY A 564 -9.81 32.09 15.84
N GLU A 565 -9.79 33.38 15.50
CA GLU A 565 -10.84 34.37 15.79
C GLU A 565 -12.22 33.95 15.31
N ILE A 566 -12.30 33.29 14.14
CA ILE A 566 -13.59 32.85 13.56
C ILE A 566 -14.38 31.86 14.44
N THR A 567 -13.72 31.21 15.40
CA THR A 567 -14.36 30.30 16.38
C THR A 567 -14.16 30.71 17.84
N HIS A 568 -13.13 31.52 18.12
CA HIS A 568 -12.71 31.93 19.45
C HIS A 568 -12.23 33.39 19.41
N GLY A 569 -13.15 34.32 19.65
CA GLY A 569 -12.97 35.76 19.49
C GLY A 569 -12.39 36.47 20.71
N ASP A 570 -11.96 35.73 21.74
CA ASP A 570 -11.22 36.33 22.85
C ASP A 570 -9.83 36.77 22.39
N LYS A 571 -9.40 37.99 22.74
CA LYS A 571 -8.10 38.54 22.35
C LYS A 571 -6.94 37.62 22.74
N LYS A 572 -7.03 36.90 23.86
CA LYS A 572 -5.99 35.95 24.29
C LYS A 572 -5.87 34.77 23.34
N ALA A 573 -6.99 34.25 22.84
CA ALA A 573 -6.99 33.16 21.88
C ALA A 573 -6.37 33.61 20.54
N VAL A 574 -6.76 34.78 20.06
CA VAL A 574 -6.22 35.37 18.83
C VAL A 574 -4.72 35.65 18.95
N ASP A 575 -4.30 36.29 20.04
CA ASP A 575 -2.90 36.66 20.27
C ASP A 575 -2.01 35.45 20.57
N ALA A 576 -2.55 34.41 21.22
CA ALA A 576 -1.87 33.13 21.34
C ALA A 576 -1.57 32.54 19.97
N CYS A 577 -2.53 32.53 19.04
CA CYS A 577 -2.29 32.06 17.67
C CYS A 577 -1.29 32.92 16.92
N ARG A 578 -1.35 34.25 17.05
CA ARG A 578 -0.38 35.16 16.41
C ARG A 578 1.04 34.86 16.89
N TYR A 579 1.24 34.75 18.20
CA TYR A 579 2.55 34.44 18.77
C TYR A 579 3.02 33.03 18.42
N TYR A 580 2.14 32.04 18.54
CA TYR A 580 2.48 30.65 18.24
C TYR A 580 2.79 30.43 16.75
N GLY A 581 2.01 31.05 15.86
CA GLY A 581 2.28 31.08 14.43
C GLY A 581 3.63 31.73 14.10
N ALA A 582 4.01 32.81 14.81
CA ALA A 582 5.33 33.43 14.66
C ALA A 582 6.48 32.49 15.05
N LEU A 583 6.30 31.67 16.09
CA LEU A 583 7.29 30.67 16.49
C LEU A 583 7.42 29.57 15.43
N ILE A 584 6.31 29.03 14.94
CA ILE A 584 6.33 27.97 13.91
C ILE A 584 6.99 28.47 12.63
N VAL A 585 6.60 29.64 12.11
CA VAL A 585 7.20 30.17 10.86
C VAL A 585 8.68 30.47 11.02
N ALA A 586 9.12 30.93 12.19
CA ALA A 586 10.54 31.18 12.47
C ALA A 586 11.41 29.90 12.37
N THR A 587 10.85 28.72 12.67
CA THR A 587 11.58 27.44 12.53
C THR A 587 12.02 27.18 11.10
N MET A 588 11.30 27.71 10.10
CA MET A 588 11.62 27.55 8.67
C MET A 588 12.96 28.20 8.30
N GLY A 589 13.42 29.16 9.09
CA GLY A 589 14.72 29.83 8.96
C GLY A 589 15.90 29.12 9.63
N ASN A 590 15.74 27.89 10.14
CA ASN A 590 16.79 27.13 10.84
C ASN A 590 17.34 27.83 12.10
N ILE A 591 16.46 28.48 12.85
CA ILE A 591 16.81 29.12 14.12
C ILE A 591 17.04 28.09 15.24
N ASP A 592 18.07 28.34 16.05
CA ASP A 592 18.34 27.56 17.27
C ASP A 592 17.20 27.69 18.30
N LYS A 593 16.93 26.62 19.04
CA LYS A 593 15.86 26.54 20.03
C LYS A 593 15.97 27.60 21.13
N ASN A 594 17.18 27.78 21.70
CA ASN A 594 17.38 28.73 22.79
C ASN A 594 17.20 30.16 22.31
N LYS A 595 17.67 30.46 21.08
CA LYS A 595 17.43 31.75 20.45
C LYS A 595 15.95 31.99 20.17
N LEU A 596 15.24 31.02 19.59
CA LEU A 596 13.81 31.09 19.29
C LEU A 596 12.97 31.42 20.53
N LEU A 597 13.32 30.85 21.67
CA LEU A 597 12.63 31.04 22.96
C LEU A 597 13.21 32.16 23.83
N SER A 598 14.07 33.02 23.27
CA SER A 598 14.68 34.13 24.02
C SER A 598 13.80 35.39 24.00
N GLU A 599 13.81 36.14 25.10
CA GLU A 599 13.14 37.45 25.18
C GLU A 599 13.73 38.44 24.17
N GLU A 600 15.03 38.32 23.88
CA GLU A 600 15.71 39.14 22.86
C GLU A 600 15.13 38.90 21.47
N TYR A 601 14.97 37.63 21.06
CA TYR A 601 14.39 37.31 19.75
C TYR A 601 12.91 37.70 19.67
N TYR A 602 12.16 37.52 20.76
CA TYR A 602 10.81 38.04 20.84
C TYR A 602 10.78 39.56 20.62
N SER A 603 11.58 40.31 21.39
CA SER A 603 11.55 41.77 21.40
C SER A 603 12.06 42.40 20.09
N SER A 604 13.03 41.76 19.43
CA SER A 604 13.71 42.30 18.25
C SER A 604 13.19 41.78 16.91
N LYS A 605 12.44 40.67 16.88
CA LYS A 605 11.97 40.05 15.63
C LYS A 605 10.48 39.73 15.66
N ILE A 606 10.04 38.91 16.61
CA ILE A 606 8.63 38.47 16.65
C ILE A 606 7.69 39.63 16.92
N LYS A 607 8.06 40.54 17.83
CA LYS A 607 7.23 41.69 18.21
C LYS A 607 6.97 42.63 17.02
N GLU A 608 7.90 42.75 16.08
CA GLU A 608 7.75 43.56 14.86
C GLU A 608 6.62 43.03 13.97
N LEU A 609 6.39 41.71 13.95
CA LEU A 609 5.31 41.07 13.17
C LEU A 609 3.90 41.45 13.65
N PHE A 610 3.78 41.98 14.87
CA PHE A 610 2.50 42.43 15.43
C PHE A 610 2.17 43.89 15.11
N GLN A 611 3.11 44.62 14.51
CA GLN A 611 2.94 46.02 14.12
C GLN A 611 2.43 46.89 15.28
N ASN A 612 1.31 47.61 15.10
CA ASN A 612 0.73 48.52 16.11
C ASN A 612 -0.29 47.84 17.03
N ASP A 613 -0.49 46.52 16.94
CA ASP A 613 -1.44 45.78 17.77
C ASP A 613 -0.67 44.81 18.70
N PRO A 614 -0.31 45.26 19.92
CA PRO A 614 0.44 44.43 20.85
C PRO A 614 -0.37 43.24 21.36
N LEU A 615 0.34 42.18 21.74
CA LEU A 615 -0.24 41.00 22.37
C LEU A 615 -0.92 41.36 23.70
N ASP A 616 -1.98 40.65 24.03
CA ASP A 616 -2.55 40.57 25.37
C ASP A 616 -1.44 40.32 26.41
N VAL A 617 -1.61 40.91 27.59
CA VAL A 617 -0.60 40.92 28.65
C VAL A 617 -0.18 39.51 29.10
N GLU A 618 -1.12 38.56 29.16
CA GLU A 618 -0.81 37.18 29.57
C GLU A 618 0.02 36.46 28.51
N ILE A 619 -0.30 36.65 27.23
CA ILE A 619 0.47 36.09 26.11
C ILE A 619 1.83 36.76 26.00
N ALA A 620 1.91 38.08 26.21
CA ALA A 620 3.18 38.80 26.24
C ALA A 620 4.10 38.32 27.37
N ASN A 621 3.56 37.94 28.53
CA ASN A 621 4.32 37.36 29.63
C ASN A 621 4.89 35.97 29.28
N ILE A 622 4.10 35.14 28.60
CA ILE A 622 4.57 33.87 28.04
C ILE A 622 5.70 34.13 27.04
N ALA A 623 5.53 35.09 26.13
CA ALA A 623 6.53 35.42 25.11
C ALA A 623 7.87 35.94 25.69
N LYS A 624 7.82 36.53 26.89
CA LYS A 624 9.01 36.92 27.67
C LYS A 624 9.61 35.78 28.51
N GLY A 625 8.99 34.60 28.49
CA GLY A 625 9.56 33.38 29.06
C GLY A 625 8.95 32.91 30.38
N SER A 626 7.70 33.25 30.70
CA SER A 626 7.04 32.76 31.93
C SER A 626 7.00 31.22 32.04
N PHE A 627 7.08 30.51 30.90
CA PHE A 627 7.15 29.05 30.81
C PHE A 627 8.48 28.44 31.26
N LYS A 628 9.55 29.23 31.47
CA LYS A 628 10.89 28.73 31.84
C LYS A 628 10.96 28.35 33.32
N LYS A 629 10.25 27.29 33.69
CA LYS A 629 10.07 26.82 35.07
C LYS A 629 10.62 25.40 35.22
N GLU A 630 11.77 25.24 35.88
CA GLU A 630 12.47 23.94 35.99
C GLU A 630 11.63 22.82 36.61
N LYS A 631 10.73 23.14 37.55
CA LYS A 631 9.91 22.12 38.25
C LYS A 631 8.56 21.82 37.58
N GLY A 632 8.33 22.31 36.36
CA GLY A 632 7.11 22.03 35.59
C GLY A 632 5.83 22.22 36.40
N TYR A 633 5.10 21.12 36.62
CA TYR A 633 3.85 21.11 37.38
C TYR A 633 4.02 21.73 38.78
N ASP A 634 5.07 21.40 39.53
CA ASP A 634 5.28 21.93 40.89
C ASP A 634 5.59 23.43 40.91
N ALA A 635 6.05 23.98 39.79
CA ALA A 635 6.27 25.42 39.62
C ALA A 635 5.04 26.15 39.05
N GLY A 636 3.92 25.46 38.85
CA GLY A 636 2.65 26.05 38.40
C GLY A 636 2.34 25.91 36.91
N ILE A 637 3.11 25.13 36.14
CA ILE A 637 2.74 24.80 34.75
C ILE A 637 1.50 23.89 34.75
N ARG A 638 0.49 24.22 33.94
CA ARG A 638 -0.76 23.46 33.84
C ARG A 638 -1.15 23.29 32.38
N GLY A 639 -1.34 22.06 31.90
CA GLY A 639 -1.91 21.77 30.59
C GLY A 639 -3.43 21.70 30.69
N LYS A 640 -4.14 22.82 30.56
CA LYS A 640 -5.60 22.91 30.73
C LYS A 640 -6.23 23.62 29.53
N GLY A 641 -7.54 23.43 29.35
CA GLY A 641 -8.36 24.02 28.28
C GLY A 641 -8.34 25.54 28.12
N TYR A 642 -7.74 26.29 29.04
CA TYR A 642 -7.51 27.72 28.89
C TYR A 642 -6.28 27.99 28.04
N VAL A 643 -6.44 28.80 26.98
CA VAL A 643 -5.41 28.99 25.94
C VAL A 643 -4.04 29.43 26.49
N VAL A 644 -4.02 30.29 27.52
CA VAL A 644 -2.79 30.76 28.18
C VAL A 644 -2.06 29.60 28.85
N ASN A 645 -2.78 28.73 29.57
CA ASN A 645 -2.21 27.58 30.27
C ASN A 645 -1.64 26.56 29.29
N SER A 646 -2.43 26.18 28.27
CA SER A 646 -2.00 25.26 27.22
C SER A 646 -0.75 25.74 26.48
N LEU A 647 -0.70 27.03 26.10
CA LEU A 647 0.47 27.62 25.43
C LEU A 647 1.71 27.61 26.35
N GLU A 648 1.56 28.03 27.61
CA GLU A 648 2.67 28.03 28.57
C GLU A 648 3.21 26.61 28.80
N ALA A 649 2.32 25.62 28.91
CA ALA A 649 2.67 24.22 29.10
C ALA A 649 3.41 23.61 27.90
N ALA A 650 2.93 23.85 26.67
CA ALA A 650 3.58 23.37 25.46
C ALA A 650 4.99 23.98 25.28
N LEU A 651 5.14 25.29 25.55
CA LEU A 651 6.44 25.95 25.48
C LEU A 651 7.38 25.52 26.60
N TRP A 652 6.87 25.23 27.79
CA TRP A 652 7.65 24.63 28.87
C TRP A 652 8.21 23.27 28.45
N ALA A 653 7.37 22.38 27.90
CA ALA A 653 7.78 21.06 27.45
C ALA A 653 8.85 21.17 26.35
N PHE A 654 8.70 22.10 25.40
CA PHE A 654 9.68 22.35 24.35
C PHE A 654 11.00 22.95 24.87
N TRP A 655 10.92 23.87 25.82
CA TRP A 655 12.09 24.48 26.43
C TRP A 655 12.91 23.46 27.24
N SER A 656 12.25 22.67 28.08
CA SER A 656 12.87 21.80 29.09
C SER A 656 13.42 20.47 28.58
N THR A 657 13.18 20.10 27.31
CA THR A 657 13.55 18.78 26.75
C THR A 657 14.42 18.88 25.50
N HIS A 658 15.09 17.80 25.09
CA HIS A 658 16.10 17.85 24.01
C HIS A 658 15.75 17.03 22.77
N SER A 659 14.66 16.28 22.81
CA SER A 659 14.11 15.53 21.68
C SER A 659 12.60 15.73 21.58
N PHE A 660 12.04 15.34 20.43
CA PHE A 660 10.58 15.34 20.23
C PHE A 660 9.89 14.44 21.24
N GLU A 661 10.41 13.23 21.43
CA GLU A 661 9.83 12.21 22.29
C GLU A 661 9.82 12.63 23.76
N GLU A 662 10.94 13.16 24.26
CA GLU A 662 11.04 13.64 25.64
C GLU A 662 10.01 14.74 25.92
N GLY A 663 9.87 15.71 25.02
CA GLY A 663 8.94 16.81 25.23
C GLY A 663 7.49 16.42 25.02
N ALA A 664 7.18 15.50 24.11
CA ALA A 664 5.83 14.97 23.95
C ALA A 664 5.39 14.25 25.24
N ARG A 665 6.27 13.42 25.82
CA ARG A 665 6.03 12.78 27.11
C ARG A 665 5.92 13.81 28.24
N ALA A 666 6.76 14.84 28.26
CA ALA A 666 6.69 15.90 29.27
C ALA A 666 5.34 16.65 29.22
N ALA A 667 4.86 16.97 28.02
CA ALA A 667 3.57 17.63 27.80
C ALA A 667 2.40 16.76 28.28
N VAL A 668 2.34 15.49 27.84
CA VAL A 668 1.25 14.56 28.23
C VAL A 668 1.22 14.29 29.72
N ASN A 669 2.39 14.10 30.36
CA ASN A 669 2.45 13.76 31.78
C ASN A 669 2.15 14.94 32.73
N LEU A 670 1.88 16.15 32.21
CA LEU A 670 1.25 17.22 33.01
C LEU A 670 -0.17 16.84 33.45
N GLY A 671 -0.86 15.97 32.71
CA GLY A 671 -2.26 15.61 32.95
C GLY A 671 -3.24 16.71 32.56
N ASP A 672 -4.48 16.52 32.99
CA ASP A 672 -5.66 17.32 32.66
C ASP A 672 -5.98 17.27 31.15
N ASP A 673 -5.55 18.26 30.37
CA ASP A 673 -5.86 18.41 28.94
C ASP A 673 -4.65 17.99 28.09
N THR A 674 -4.49 16.68 27.96
CA THR A 674 -3.22 16.05 27.59
C THR A 674 -2.98 15.94 26.10
N ASP A 675 -4.01 15.60 25.33
CA ASP A 675 -3.97 15.56 23.86
C ASP A 675 -3.71 16.96 23.31
N THR A 676 -4.45 17.98 23.73
CA THR A 676 -4.22 19.34 23.24
C THR A 676 -2.88 19.91 23.65
N THR A 677 -2.46 19.74 24.92
CA THR A 677 -1.14 20.24 25.33
C THR A 677 -0.01 19.59 24.52
N ALA A 678 -0.12 18.29 24.23
CA ALA A 678 0.86 17.55 23.45
C ALA A 678 0.77 17.84 21.95
N ALA A 679 -0.42 18.05 21.39
CA ALA A 679 -0.64 18.46 20.00
C ALA A 679 -0.07 19.85 19.74
N ILE A 680 -0.29 20.81 20.67
CA ILE A 680 0.34 22.12 20.63
C ILE A 680 1.85 21.93 20.65
N TYR A 681 2.43 21.28 21.66
CA TYR A 681 3.88 20.99 21.69
C TYR A 681 4.40 20.41 20.37
N GLY A 682 3.69 19.41 19.85
CA GLY A 682 4.08 18.62 18.69
C GLY A 682 4.21 19.45 17.42
N GLN A 683 3.37 20.47 17.24
CA GLN A 683 3.45 21.39 16.11
C GLN A 683 4.79 22.13 16.04
N LEU A 684 5.21 22.79 17.13
CA LEU A 684 6.44 23.57 17.17
C LEU A 684 7.67 22.68 17.26
N ALA A 685 7.65 21.66 18.12
CA ALA A 685 8.75 20.72 18.28
C ALA A 685 9.02 19.96 16.98
N GLY A 686 7.96 19.48 16.32
CA GLY A 686 8.06 18.83 15.02
C GLY A 686 8.60 19.75 13.93
N ALA A 687 8.13 21.01 13.86
CA ALA A 687 8.67 22.00 12.92
C ALA A 687 10.16 22.30 13.18
N HIS A 688 10.58 22.28 14.45
CA HIS A 688 11.96 22.55 14.84
C HIS A 688 12.89 21.37 14.56
N TYR A 689 12.55 20.16 15.06
CA TYR A 689 13.38 18.97 14.98
C TYR A 689 13.38 18.30 13.60
N GLY A 690 12.28 18.42 12.85
CA GLY A 690 12.11 17.77 11.54
C GLY A 690 11.45 16.39 11.64
N TYR A 691 10.83 15.97 10.54
CA TYR A 691 10.13 14.69 10.41
C TYR A 691 11.05 13.48 10.61
N GLU A 692 12.28 13.56 10.07
CA GLU A 692 13.27 12.49 10.19
C GLU A 692 13.69 12.19 11.64
N LYS A 693 13.51 13.16 12.56
CA LYS A 693 13.85 13.02 13.98
C LYS A 693 12.66 12.65 14.88
N LEU A 694 11.47 12.49 14.30
CA LEU A 694 10.33 11.96 15.04
C LEU A 694 10.52 10.46 15.32
N PRO A 695 9.94 9.90 16.41
CA PRO A 695 9.97 8.45 16.65
C PRO A 695 9.27 7.70 15.52
N GLN A 696 10.05 7.02 14.67
CA GLN A 696 9.50 6.42 13.44
C GLN A 696 8.51 5.30 13.74
N GLU A 697 8.65 4.60 14.86
CA GLU A 697 7.68 3.61 15.34
C GLU A 697 6.30 4.24 15.60
N TRP A 698 6.26 5.48 16.11
CA TRP A 698 5.01 6.21 16.31
C TRP A 698 4.45 6.69 14.98
N VAL A 699 5.30 7.29 14.14
CA VAL A 699 4.94 7.77 12.80
C VAL A 699 4.29 6.67 11.95
N ASN A 700 4.79 5.44 12.06
CA ASN A 700 4.27 4.29 11.32
C ASN A 700 2.89 3.82 11.77
N CYS A 701 2.45 4.22 12.97
CA CYS A 701 1.11 3.90 13.46
C CYS A 701 0.07 4.99 13.16
N VAL A 702 0.48 6.16 12.66
CA VAL A 702 -0.45 7.27 12.41
C VAL A 702 -1.52 6.88 11.39
N TYR A 703 -2.77 7.05 11.78
CA TYR A 703 -3.91 6.83 10.88
C TYR A 703 -3.81 7.71 9.63
N SER A 704 -4.03 7.09 8.46
CA SER A 704 -3.94 7.76 7.14
C SER A 704 -2.62 8.51 6.90
N LYS A 705 -1.50 7.96 7.37
CA LYS A 705 -0.13 8.50 7.19
C LYS A 705 0.11 9.04 5.78
N ARG A 706 -0.22 8.26 4.75
CA ARG A 706 0.05 8.60 3.34
C ARG A 706 -0.72 9.85 2.89
N PHE A 707 -1.96 10.00 3.35
CA PHE A 707 -2.76 11.21 3.11
C PHE A 707 -2.07 12.45 3.69
N ILE A 708 -1.65 12.38 4.96
CA ILE A 708 -0.98 13.50 5.65
C ILE A 708 0.34 13.85 4.95
N GLU A 709 1.12 12.85 4.54
CA GLU A 709 2.36 13.08 3.78
C GLU A 709 2.12 13.78 2.44
N CYS A 710 1.09 13.35 1.71
CA CYS A 710 0.70 13.98 0.45
C CYS A 710 0.27 15.44 0.67
N LEU A 711 -0.56 15.67 1.69
CA LEU A 711 -1.02 17.01 2.06
C LEU A 711 0.14 17.93 2.43
N CYS A 712 1.14 17.42 3.18
CA CYS A 712 2.36 18.17 3.50
C CYS A 712 3.16 18.58 2.26
N LYS A 713 3.26 17.69 1.26
CA LYS A 713 3.91 18.02 -0.03
C LYS A 713 3.17 19.16 -0.72
N TRP A 714 1.84 19.13 -0.73
CA TRP A 714 1.04 20.20 -1.32
C TRP A 714 1.12 21.52 -0.57
N ILE A 715 1.14 21.50 0.77
CA ILE A 715 1.39 22.71 1.58
C ILE A 715 2.73 23.34 1.18
N ALA A 716 3.79 22.53 1.12
CA ALA A 716 5.12 22.99 0.75
C ALA A 716 5.15 23.55 -0.68
N TYR A 717 4.51 22.84 -1.62
CA TYR A 717 4.43 23.26 -3.02
C TYR A 717 3.65 24.58 -3.18
N GLU A 718 2.38 24.63 -2.78
CA GLU A 718 1.55 25.84 -2.94
C GLU A 718 2.12 27.02 -2.16
N GLY A 719 2.61 26.79 -0.93
CA GLY A 719 3.28 27.81 -0.13
C GLY A 719 4.52 28.40 -0.81
N SER A 720 5.25 27.59 -1.59
CA SER A 720 6.40 28.07 -2.36
C SER A 720 6.01 29.00 -3.51
N GLN A 721 4.79 28.87 -4.04
CA GLN A 721 4.25 29.64 -5.17
C GLN A 721 3.74 31.03 -4.77
N LEU A 722 3.42 31.26 -3.50
CA LEU A 722 2.88 32.52 -2.97
C LEU A 722 3.84 33.73 -3.08
N GLY A 723 5.07 33.52 -3.54
CA GLY A 723 6.03 34.60 -3.83
C GLY A 723 6.04 35.07 -5.29
N PHE A 724 5.27 34.47 -6.20
CA PHE A 724 5.28 34.79 -7.63
C PHE A 724 4.06 35.56 -8.14
N ASN A 725 2.97 35.61 -7.36
CA ASN A 725 1.77 36.38 -7.71
C ASN A 725 1.34 37.25 -6.53
N ASN A 726 1.45 38.55 -6.73
CA ASN A 726 1.00 39.63 -5.82
C ASN A 726 -0.47 39.49 -5.41
#